data_AF-G7IKV4-F1
#
_entry.id   AF-G7IKV4-F1
#
_cell.length_a   1.000
_cell.length_b   1.000
_cell.length_c   1.000
_cell.angle_alpha   90.00
_cell.angle_beta   90.00
_cell.angle_gamma   90.00
#
_symmetry.space_group_name_H-M   'P 1'
#
loop_
_entity.id
_entity.type
_entity.pdbx_description
1 polymer ?
#
loop_
_entity_poly.entity_id
_entity_poly.type
_entity_poly.pdbx_seq_one_letter_code
_entity_poly.pdbx_strand_id
1 'polypeptide(L)'
;MKEGFVVMNGGEKVFANGVKDDDESLGEHILEEMESFFDDIDERLIISRMVSDSVIKGMVNAVEEQAAEKIAQKESEVVGLKKKLRSLCVGSDEAKMMWSSVRCNETHEGGKRHFLDGVMETDRVVKPVGSLKFEIHEQLSQLKKEINKIRGLSSTRRFSSGSDLVGLGGILQENVPERWIYVDKAFESLKDTMDSLSRRIEITDQLSKATTLSDWQEEQEFRLEIERKVIRNCIRSLQQEIERKLCDVCESESRISFNQYKEISSLRQDLDSIFRTLSVFETGTLISHGSLEHTDDWCHNKRADHVHLKLSTDLLTVSTLEENGKHEDSKISKPDSLDSGSLKDMSKDDLITYITKMRRNHESQVQEKTEENFCLRRELLNLKERGSSFSLKKDKDFDLLKKKIPDAISKLNEVLDGNEKLRQFSENIESLCSFKDRLDFLQSENYQLKDMLTDKNKEIKSLSSQLSAAMEKLSQQQLTEENLLQSVQKLEDDVGDAHVEASVIQDVYKCLFKDMESECRFITEDLHLKYGFMQEIYEVMLKDTVDSAQVSNGLEIEEENIESIMIEGLLDINQIIFKGALVDADEALKSEAVENNKLKCEILTLKTIVAEKDNLIQGATDALEQEKRKMESASEQLNSLRTKTDHQHNWILENSKELDVTKGNLDAAAKEIEQYKEQMLKLHQNLEQKVHELREVDKERRELCALTKKQQDTLKCIEAKERETRKQMESTINLIRKLLTMVNDVEASVNEDISRNRMRLESMSSEFCFLKNKASALKTMGLVYKQRFETKSSDLAKAEAEVDLLGDEVDTLLRLLERIYVALDHYSPILQHYPGKISSQTKKA
;
A
#
# COMPACT_ATOMS: atom_id res chain seq x y z
N MET A 1 -46.03 -43.42 41.61
CA MET A 1 -47.09 -43.87 42.55
C MET A 1 -48.36 -44.04 41.72
N LYS A 2 -48.93 -45.26 41.69
CA LYS A 2 -50.15 -45.73 40.97
C LYS A 2 -50.06 -45.66 39.43
N GLU A 3 -49.87 -46.73 38.65
CA GLU A 3 -50.42 -48.10 38.60
C GLU A 3 -51.83 -48.19 38.00
N GLY A 4 -51.98 -49.05 36.97
CA GLY A 4 -53.25 -49.50 36.36
C GLY A 4 -53.17 -49.69 34.84
N PHE A 5 -52.59 -50.79 34.31
CA PHE A 5 -53.27 -52.03 33.85
C PHE A 5 -54.36 -51.80 32.77
N VAL A 6 -54.15 -52.08 31.47
CA VAL A 6 -54.07 -53.38 30.73
C VAL A 6 -55.44 -53.88 30.22
N VAL A 7 -55.40 -54.57 29.05
CA VAL A 7 -56.39 -55.43 28.35
C VAL A 7 -57.09 -54.73 27.17
N MET A 8 -56.77 -54.94 25.87
CA MET A 8 -56.66 -56.12 24.96
C MET A 8 -57.98 -56.83 24.58
N ASN A 9 -58.10 -57.09 23.27
CA ASN A 9 -59.10 -57.87 22.52
C ASN A 9 -60.46 -57.18 22.28
N GLY A 10 -61.06 -57.22 21.09
CA GLY A 10 -60.80 -58.01 19.88
C GLY A 10 -62.13 -58.58 19.36
N GLY A 11 -62.39 -58.43 18.06
CA GLY A 11 -63.25 -59.36 17.33
C GLY A 11 -64.68 -58.91 16.95
N GLU A 12 -64.81 -58.66 15.64
CA GLU A 12 -65.86 -59.18 14.73
C GLU A 12 -67.30 -58.62 14.68
N LYS A 13 -67.66 -58.38 13.40
CA LYS A 13 -68.95 -58.62 12.71
C LYS A 13 -69.99 -57.48 12.59
N VAL A 14 -69.83 -56.77 11.48
CA VAL A 14 -70.81 -56.53 10.40
C VAL A 14 -72.18 -57.22 10.58
N PHE A 15 -73.28 -56.45 10.69
CA PHE A 15 -74.21 -56.15 9.58
C PHE A 15 -75.46 -55.36 10.04
N ALA A 16 -75.85 -54.44 9.14
CA ALA A 16 -77.23 -54.04 8.81
C ALA A 16 -77.88 -52.85 9.55
N ASN A 17 -77.87 -51.72 8.82
CA ASN A 17 -78.97 -50.82 8.51
C ASN A 17 -79.88 -50.29 9.63
N GLY A 18 -79.83 -48.96 9.77
CA GLY A 18 -80.92 -48.17 10.32
C GLY A 18 -80.51 -46.73 10.53
N VAL A 19 -80.62 -45.91 9.48
CA VAL A 19 -80.51 -44.44 9.55
C VAL A 19 -81.50 -43.89 10.56
N LYS A 20 -81.01 -43.09 11.52
CA LYS A 20 -81.74 -41.97 12.15
C LYS A 20 -80.74 -41.06 12.87
N ASP A 21 -80.59 -39.87 12.29
CA ASP A 21 -80.17 -38.58 12.85
C ASP A 21 -79.60 -38.56 14.28
N ASP A 22 -78.28 -38.42 14.40
CA ASP A 22 -77.56 -37.96 15.60
C ASP A 22 -76.25 -37.24 15.19
N ASP A 23 -76.26 -36.48 14.08
CA ASP A 23 -75.04 -35.88 13.48
C ASP A 23 -74.75 -34.44 13.98
N GLU A 24 -75.57 -33.87 14.87
CA GLU A 24 -75.29 -32.53 15.46
C GLU A 24 -74.42 -32.60 16.73
N SER A 25 -74.35 -33.72 17.44
CA SER A 25 -73.59 -33.84 18.71
C SER A 25 -72.11 -34.18 18.51
N LEU A 26 -71.73 -34.85 17.41
CA LEU A 26 -70.33 -35.23 17.18
C LEU A 26 -69.52 -34.07 16.60
N GLY A 27 -70.17 -33.20 15.82
CA GLY A 27 -69.57 -32.00 15.25
C GLY A 27 -69.20 -30.96 16.31
N GLU A 28 -70.07 -30.72 17.30
CA GLU A 28 -69.79 -29.78 18.40
C GLU A 28 -68.63 -30.26 19.29
N HIS A 29 -68.56 -31.56 19.61
CA HIS A 29 -67.49 -32.09 20.46
C HIS A 29 -66.11 -32.10 19.75
N ILE A 30 -66.08 -32.32 18.43
CA ILE A 30 -64.85 -32.21 17.64
C ILE A 30 -64.43 -30.74 17.48
N LEU A 31 -65.40 -29.83 17.34
CA LEU A 31 -65.13 -28.39 17.32
C LEU A 31 -64.56 -27.91 18.66
N GLU A 32 -65.15 -28.29 19.79
CA GLU A 32 -64.63 -27.96 21.13
C GLU A 32 -63.23 -28.53 21.38
N GLU A 33 -62.96 -29.78 20.95
CA GLU A 33 -61.61 -30.36 21.05
C GLU A 33 -60.60 -29.64 20.16
N MET A 34 -61.00 -29.22 18.96
CA MET A 34 -60.14 -28.44 18.07
C MET A 34 -59.91 -27.02 18.60
N GLU A 35 -60.92 -26.36 19.15
CA GLU A 35 -60.81 -25.03 19.76
C GLU A 35 -59.90 -25.08 20.99
N SER A 36 -60.07 -26.08 21.86
CA SER A 36 -59.16 -26.33 23.00
C SER A 36 -57.72 -26.64 22.57
N PHE A 37 -57.52 -27.30 21.44
CA PHE A 37 -56.18 -27.57 20.90
C PHE A 37 -55.51 -26.31 20.34
N PHE A 38 -56.27 -25.44 19.69
CA PHE A 38 -55.75 -24.15 19.24
C PHE A 38 -55.43 -23.22 20.41
N ASP A 39 -56.24 -23.22 21.47
CA ASP A 39 -55.95 -22.48 22.70
C ASP A 39 -54.67 -22.99 23.40
N ASP A 40 -54.43 -24.31 23.48
CA ASP A 40 -53.15 -24.85 24.01
C ASP A 40 -51.95 -24.47 23.14
N ILE A 41 -52.12 -24.41 21.82
CA ILE A 41 -51.08 -23.93 20.91
C ILE A 41 -50.79 -22.45 21.17
N ASP A 42 -51.81 -21.61 21.31
CA ASP A 42 -51.64 -20.18 21.54
C ASP A 42 -51.01 -19.91 22.92
N GLU A 43 -51.41 -20.62 23.97
CA GLU A 43 -50.76 -20.55 25.29
C GLU A 43 -49.28 -20.95 25.21
N ARG A 44 -48.96 -22.06 24.52
CA ARG A 44 -47.57 -22.48 24.30
C ARG A 44 -46.78 -21.46 23.48
N LEU A 45 -47.40 -20.80 22.52
CA LEU A 45 -46.76 -19.77 21.69
C LEU A 45 -46.48 -18.50 22.50
N ILE A 46 -47.41 -18.10 23.37
CA ILE A 46 -47.22 -16.99 24.32
C ILE A 46 -46.09 -17.32 25.29
N ILE A 47 -46.07 -18.52 25.88
CA ILE A 47 -45.01 -18.96 26.78
C ILE A 47 -43.66 -18.99 26.05
N SER A 48 -43.62 -19.57 24.84
CA SER A 48 -42.41 -19.61 24.01
C SER A 48 -41.88 -18.22 23.72
N ARG A 49 -42.75 -17.27 23.37
CA ARG A 49 -42.40 -15.87 23.13
C ARG A 49 -41.90 -15.17 24.40
N MET A 50 -42.56 -15.38 25.53
CA MET A 50 -42.12 -14.81 26.81
C MET A 50 -40.75 -15.34 27.25
N VAL A 51 -40.49 -16.64 27.02
CA VAL A 51 -39.20 -17.26 27.29
C VAL A 51 -38.14 -16.73 26.33
N SER A 52 -38.43 -16.61 25.03
CA SER A 52 -37.47 -16.05 24.07
C SER A 52 -37.14 -14.60 24.37
N ASP A 53 -38.13 -13.77 24.71
CA ASP A 53 -37.92 -12.37 25.06
C ASP A 53 -37.12 -12.23 26.36
N SER A 54 -37.35 -13.12 27.33
CA SER A 54 -36.57 -13.16 28.58
C SER A 54 -35.12 -13.59 28.34
N VAL A 55 -34.89 -14.58 27.48
CA VAL A 55 -33.54 -15.03 27.09
C VAL A 55 -32.80 -13.94 26.32
N ILE A 56 -33.45 -13.32 25.34
CA ILE A 56 -32.87 -12.22 24.55
C ILE A 56 -32.54 -11.05 25.48
N LYS A 57 -33.45 -10.66 26.38
CA LYS A 57 -33.20 -9.60 27.36
C LYS A 57 -32.04 -9.93 28.30
N GLY A 58 -31.94 -11.18 28.76
CA GLY A 58 -30.80 -11.66 29.55
C GLY A 58 -29.47 -11.57 28.79
N MET A 59 -29.46 -11.96 27.51
CA MET A 59 -28.28 -11.85 26.65
C MET A 59 -27.89 -10.40 26.39
N VAL A 60 -28.85 -9.52 26.11
CA VAL A 60 -28.61 -8.09 25.88
C VAL A 60 -28.04 -7.44 27.13
N ASN A 61 -28.61 -7.69 28.31
CA ASN A 61 -28.11 -7.17 29.57
C ASN A 61 -26.69 -7.67 29.87
N ALA A 62 -26.38 -8.94 29.61
CA ALA A 62 -25.04 -9.49 29.80
C ALA A 62 -24.01 -8.84 28.85
N VAL A 63 -24.40 -8.57 27.60
CA VAL A 63 -23.56 -7.87 26.62
C VAL A 63 -23.36 -6.41 27.02
N GLU A 64 -24.41 -5.75 27.54
CA GLU A 64 -24.35 -4.37 28.02
C GLU A 64 -23.41 -4.24 29.23
N GLU A 65 -23.51 -5.15 30.20
CA GLU A 65 -22.63 -5.20 31.37
C GLU A 65 -21.17 -5.48 30.96
N GLN A 66 -20.95 -6.43 30.04
CA GLN A 66 -19.62 -6.73 29.51
C GLN A 66 -19.03 -5.53 28.73
N ALA A 67 -19.86 -4.78 28.02
CA ALA A 67 -19.44 -3.57 27.33
C ALA A 67 -19.08 -2.46 28.32
N ALA A 68 -19.89 -2.26 29.36
CA ALA A 68 -19.63 -1.30 30.42
C ALA A 68 -18.31 -1.61 31.17
N GLU A 69 -18.06 -2.88 31.49
CA GLU A 69 -16.81 -3.31 32.12
C GLU A 69 -15.59 -3.04 31.22
N LYS A 70 -15.68 -3.36 29.92
CA LYS A 70 -14.61 -3.04 28.95
C LYS A 70 -14.37 -1.55 28.80
N ILE A 71 -15.43 -0.73 28.81
CA ILE A 71 -15.32 0.73 28.76
C ILE A 71 -14.60 1.23 30.02
N ALA A 72 -15.03 0.80 31.22
CA ALA A 72 -14.39 1.18 32.47
C ALA A 72 -12.92 0.74 32.54
N GLN A 73 -12.60 -0.46 32.05
CA GLN A 73 -11.22 -0.93 31.93
C GLN A 73 -10.40 -0.02 31.00
N LYS A 74 -10.94 0.35 29.84
CA LYS A 74 -10.25 1.23 28.88
C LYS A 74 -10.10 2.66 29.40
N GLU A 75 -11.08 3.18 30.12
CA GLU A 75 -10.99 4.47 30.79
C GLU A 75 -9.88 4.47 31.85
N SER A 76 -9.76 3.39 32.63
CA SER A 76 -8.67 3.21 33.60
C SER A 76 -7.30 3.15 32.90
N GLU A 77 -7.19 2.45 31.77
CA GLU A 77 -5.97 2.45 30.94
C GLU A 77 -5.63 3.86 30.43
N VAL A 78 -6.62 4.62 29.95
CA VAL A 78 -6.44 6.01 29.48
C VAL A 78 -5.98 6.92 30.61
N VAL A 79 -6.54 6.77 31.81
CA VAL A 79 -6.08 7.50 33.01
C VAL A 79 -4.63 7.14 33.35
N GLY A 80 -4.26 5.85 33.26
CA GLY A 80 -2.89 5.37 33.44
C GLY A 80 -1.92 5.95 32.41
N LEU A 81 -2.32 6.00 31.14
CA LEU A 81 -1.55 6.61 30.05
C LEU A 81 -1.43 8.13 30.23
N LYS A 82 -2.49 8.81 30.64
CA LYS A 82 -2.48 10.24 30.96
C LYS A 82 -1.58 10.56 32.16
N LYS A 83 -1.47 9.64 33.12
CA LYS A 83 -0.52 9.73 34.24
C LYS A 83 0.92 9.53 33.76
N LYS A 84 1.17 8.56 32.87
CA LYS A 84 2.49 8.36 32.23
C LYS A 84 2.92 9.55 31.39
N LEU A 85 1.99 10.14 30.62
CA LEU A 85 2.22 11.35 29.85
C LEU A 85 2.57 12.54 30.76
N ARG A 86 1.85 12.69 31.88
CA ARG A 86 2.19 13.71 32.90
C ARG A 86 3.54 13.47 33.57
N SER A 87 3.95 12.22 33.78
CA SER A 87 5.29 11.92 34.31
C SER A 87 6.43 12.18 33.31
N LEU A 88 6.16 12.10 32.00
CA LEU A 88 7.12 12.45 30.95
C LEU A 88 7.31 13.97 30.79
N CYS A 89 6.36 14.78 31.28
CA CYS A 89 6.43 16.25 31.25
C CYS A 89 7.13 16.87 32.48
N VAL A 90 7.76 16.10 33.36
CA VAL A 90 8.42 16.63 34.59
C VAL A 90 9.82 17.21 34.31
N GLY A 91 10.22 17.35 33.04
CA GLY A 91 11.54 17.83 32.63
C GLY A 91 11.57 19.20 31.96
N SER A 92 10.65 20.13 32.25
CA SER A 92 10.81 21.55 31.88
C SER A 92 9.84 22.42 32.67
N ASP A 93 10.36 23.16 33.64
CA ASP A 93 9.59 24.03 34.54
C ASP A 93 9.28 25.42 33.92
N GLU A 94 9.20 25.54 32.59
CA GLU A 94 8.85 26.79 31.89
C GLU A 94 7.49 26.77 31.16
N ALA A 95 6.76 25.65 31.17
CA ALA A 95 5.44 25.55 30.55
C ALA A 95 4.25 25.69 31.54
N LYS A 96 4.51 26.15 32.78
CA LYS A 96 3.54 26.15 33.88
C LYS A 96 2.58 27.34 33.92
N MET A 97 2.74 28.33 33.04
CA MET A 97 1.95 29.58 33.06
C MET A 97 0.85 29.69 32.00
N MET A 98 0.76 28.79 31.01
CA MET A 98 -0.21 28.96 29.90
C MET A 98 -1.48 28.08 29.96
N TRP A 99 -1.56 27.10 30.85
CA TRP A 99 -2.65 26.11 30.81
C TRP A 99 -3.77 26.33 31.84
N SER A 100 -3.73 27.41 32.63
CA SER A 100 -4.70 27.62 33.72
C SER A 100 -6.02 28.29 33.29
N SER A 101 -6.18 28.73 32.03
CA SER A 101 -7.38 29.49 31.60
C SER A 101 -8.44 28.68 30.86
N VAL A 102 -8.21 27.43 30.48
CA VAL A 102 -9.21 26.63 29.76
C VAL A 102 -9.96 25.73 30.73
N ARG A 103 -10.87 26.33 31.50
CA ARG A 103 -11.92 25.59 32.20
C ARG A 103 -13.07 25.37 31.21
N CYS A 104 -13.06 24.24 30.50
CA CYS A 104 -14.25 23.77 29.80
C CYS A 104 -15.11 22.98 30.79
N ASN A 105 -16.25 23.53 31.14
CA ASN A 105 -17.33 22.80 31.79
C ASN A 105 -17.81 21.70 30.84
N GLU A 106 -17.95 20.51 31.40
CA GLU A 106 -18.61 19.36 30.79
C GLU A 106 -20.10 19.66 30.62
N THR A 107 -20.62 19.42 29.42
CA THR A 107 -22.02 19.04 29.24
C THR A 107 -22.07 17.82 28.34
N HIS A 108 -22.61 16.76 28.92
CA HIS A 108 -22.94 15.48 28.33
C HIS A 108 -24.13 15.61 27.35
N GLU A 109 -24.32 14.54 26.57
CA GLU A 109 -25.40 14.26 25.60
C GLU A 109 -25.21 14.90 24.22
N GLY A 110 -25.26 14.20 23.09
CA GLY A 110 -25.72 12.86 22.80
C GLY A 110 -26.33 12.91 21.39
N GLY A 111 -25.77 12.16 20.43
CA GLY A 111 -26.45 11.90 19.15
C GLY A 111 -25.71 12.32 17.87
N LYS A 112 -25.27 11.28 17.17
CA LYS A 112 -25.18 11.13 15.70
C LYS A 112 -24.24 12.06 14.91
N ARG A 113 -23.16 11.41 14.46
CA ARG A 113 -22.32 11.79 13.33
C ARG A 113 -23.16 11.95 12.06
N HIS A 114 -23.00 13.07 11.36
CA HIS A 114 -22.89 13.10 9.91
C HIS A 114 -21.86 14.17 9.52
N PHE A 115 -21.07 13.84 8.51
CA PHE A 115 -19.93 14.58 8.03
C PHE A 115 -20.31 15.84 7.23
N LEU A 116 -19.45 16.84 7.38
CA LEU A 116 -19.00 17.86 6.43
C LEU A 116 -19.98 18.94 5.93
N ASP A 117 -19.42 20.15 6.05
CA ASP A 117 -19.54 21.33 5.19
C ASP A 117 -20.43 22.46 5.71
N GLY A 118 -19.83 23.65 5.72
CA GLY A 118 -20.47 24.90 6.07
C GLY A 118 -20.27 25.36 7.51
N VAL A 119 -20.08 26.68 7.62
CA VAL A 119 -20.31 27.54 8.80
C VAL A 119 -19.07 27.90 9.61
N MET A 120 -18.42 28.97 9.15
CA MET A 120 -18.14 30.11 10.01
C MET A 120 -19.43 30.51 10.74
N GLU A 121 -19.57 30.19 12.02
CA GLU A 121 -20.39 30.98 12.96
C GLU A 121 -19.71 30.91 14.31
N THR A 122 -18.81 31.87 14.55
CA THR A 122 -18.62 32.37 15.90
C THR A 122 -19.86 33.18 16.26
N ASP A 123 -20.90 32.49 16.72
CA ASP A 123 -22.04 33.13 17.39
C ASP A 123 -21.64 33.60 18.79
N ARG A 124 -21.00 34.76 18.82
CA ARG A 124 -21.26 35.78 19.84
C ARG A 124 -21.30 37.11 19.12
N VAL A 125 -22.52 37.59 18.92
CA VAL A 125 -22.93 38.96 18.58
C VAL A 125 -21.88 40.01 18.96
N VAL A 126 -20.92 40.26 18.07
CA VAL A 126 -20.10 41.46 18.05
C VAL A 126 -20.44 42.13 16.73
N LYS A 127 -21.24 43.20 16.81
CA LYS A 127 -21.51 44.07 15.66
C LYS A 127 -20.18 44.36 14.95
N PRO A 128 -20.05 44.16 13.62
CA PRO A 128 -18.80 44.41 12.93
C PRO A 128 -18.39 45.88 13.14
N VAL A 129 -17.11 46.13 13.44
CA VAL A 129 -16.56 47.46 13.77
C VAL A 129 -16.95 48.53 12.73
N GLY A 130 -17.13 48.15 11.47
CA GLY A 130 -17.63 49.03 10.41
C GLY A 130 -19.05 49.58 10.64
N SER A 131 -19.94 48.80 11.26
CA SER A 131 -21.29 49.26 11.63
C SER A 131 -21.25 50.30 12.76
N LEU A 132 -20.32 50.16 13.71
CA LEU A 132 -20.12 51.12 14.79
C LEU A 132 -19.56 52.45 14.26
N LYS A 133 -18.63 52.42 13.30
CA LYS A 133 -18.09 53.61 12.63
C LYS A 133 -19.18 54.41 11.91
N PHE A 134 -20.06 53.72 11.20
CA PHE A 134 -21.18 54.35 10.49
C PHE A 134 -22.17 55.00 11.47
N GLU A 135 -22.55 54.28 12.51
CA GLU A 135 -23.51 54.75 13.53
C GLU A 135 -22.94 55.96 14.31
N ILE A 136 -21.64 55.96 14.58
CA ILE A 136 -20.92 57.10 15.18
C ILE A 136 -20.93 58.34 14.28
N HIS A 137 -20.64 58.19 12.98
CA HIS A 137 -20.60 59.31 12.04
C HIS A 137 -22.01 59.87 11.77
N GLU A 138 -23.03 59.01 11.77
CA GLU A 138 -24.43 59.40 11.68
C GLU A 138 -24.84 60.28 12.87
N GLN A 139 -24.49 59.88 14.10
CA GLN A 139 -24.76 60.67 15.32
C GLN A 139 -24.03 62.02 15.31
N LEU A 140 -22.76 62.07 14.89
CA LEU A 140 -22.03 63.35 14.72
C LEU A 140 -22.71 64.26 13.70
N SER A 141 -23.17 63.70 12.57
CA SER A 141 -23.86 64.48 11.54
C SER A 141 -25.20 65.06 12.03
N GLN A 142 -25.91 64.30 12.88
CA GLN A 142 -27.14 64.75 13.51
C GLN A 142 -26.88 65.86 14.53
N LEU A 143 -25.82 65.73 15.34
CA LEU A 143 -25.38 66.75 16.27
C LEU A 143 -25.02 68.06 15.56
N LYS A 144 -24.33 67.99 14.41
CA LYS A 144 -24.01 69.18 13.59
C LYS A 144 -25.28 69.86 13.06
N LYS A 145 -26.30 69.08 12.65
CA LYS A 145 -27.60 69.63 12.22
C LYS A 145 -28.32 70.34 13.37
N GLU A 146 -28.32 69.79 14.57
CA GLU A 146 -28.93 70.43 15.74
C GLU A 146 -28.19 71.72 16.16
N ILE A 147 -26.85 71.73 16.14
CA ILE A 147 -26.04 72.93 16.38
C ILE A 147 -26.40 74.03 15.38
N ASN A 148 -26.57 73.69 14.10
CA ASN A 148 -26.95 74.65 13.06
C ASN A 148 -28.38 75.19 13.22
N LYS A 149 -29.32 74.38 13.73
CA LYS A 149 -30.68 74.85 14.06
C LYS A 149 -30.66 75.89 15.18
N ILE A 150 -29.85 75.67 16.21
CA ILE A 150 -29.69 76.61 17.34
C ILE A 150 -29.04 77.92 16.86
N ARG A 151 -28.07 77.84 15.94
CA ARG A 151 -27.47 79.03 15.29
C ARG A 151 -28.53 79.88 14.57
N GLY A 152 -29.43 79.25 13.81
CA GLY A 152 -30.49 79.95 13.06
C GLY A 152 -31.55 80.65 13.92
N LEU A 153 -31.80 80.17 15.14
CA LEU A 153 -32.82 80.74 16.04
C LEU A 153 -32.37 82.01 16.78
N SER A 154 -31.08 82.33 16.76
CA SER A 154 -30.50 83.46 17.52
C SER A 154 -30.58 84.83 16.82
N SER A 155 -31.04 84.89 15.57
CA SER A 155 -31.29 86.15 14.84
C SER A 155 -32.79 86.49 14.83
N THR A 156 -33.31 87.01 15.94
CA THR A 156 -34.62 87.67 15.93
C THR A 156 -34.59 89.02 16.67
N ARG A 157 -34.49 90.07 15.86
CA ARG A 157 -35.29 91.31 15.88
C ARG A 157 -35.32 92.16 17.17
N ARG A 158 -34.76 93.38 17.09
CA ARG A 158 -35.20 94.53 17.90
C ARG A 158 -35.46 95.75 17.01
N PHE A 159 -36.65 96.33 17.16
CA PHE A 159 -37.14 97.51 16.45
C PHE A 159 -36.80 98.82 17.19
N SER A 160 -36.92 99.95 16.46
CA SER A 160 -36.95 101.38 16.86
C SER A 160 -35.58 102.06 17.03
N SER A 161 -35.34 103.35 16.69
CA SER A 161 -36.08 104.41 15.99
C SER A 161 -35.16 105.64 15.90
N GLY A 162 -35.06 106.30 14.74
CA GLY A 162 -34.99 107.77 14.60
C GLY A 162 -33.66 108.54 14.76
N SER A 163 -33.36 109.34 13.72
CA SER A 163 -32.72 110.68 13.72
C SER A 163 -31.30 110.81 13.15
N ASP A 164 -31.26 111.06 11.83
CA ASP A 164 -30.48 112.09 11.09
C ASP A 164 -29.30 112.78 11.81
N LEU A 165 -28.06 112.64 11.32
CA LEU A 165 -27.48 113.39 10.18
C LEU A 165 -25.93 113.29 10.23
N VAL A 166 -25.31 113.17 9.05
CA VAL A 166 -23.89 113.45 8.70
C VAL A 166 -22.83 112.36 8.92
N GLY A 167 -22.37 111.82 7.78
CA GLY A 167 -20.94 111.63 7.49
C GLY A 167 -20.21 110.47 8.15
N LEU A 168 -20.23 109.30 7.50
CA LEU A 168 -19.12 108.34 7.32
C LEU A 168 -19.73 107.00 6.92
N GLY A 169 -19.72 106.71 5.62
CA GLY A 169 -19.98 105.37 5.11
C GLY A 169 -18.77 104.49 5.41
N GLY A 170 -18.94 103.52 6.31
CA GLY A 170 -17.94 102.49 6.56
C GLY A 170 -18.06 101.88 7.95
N ILE A 171 -18.08 100.55 8.00
CA ILE A 171 -17.95 99.69 9.19
C ILE A 171 -19.25 99.51 9.99
N LEU A 172 -19.95 98.40 9.72
CA LEU A 172 -20.52 97.49 10.71
C LEU A 172 -21.06 96.27 9.95
N GLN A 173 -20.14 95.37 9.56
CA GLN A 173 -20.51 94.01 9.23
C GLN A 173 -20.80 93.30 10.55
N GLU A 174 -22.03 92.81 10.69
CA GLU A 174 -22.57 92.13 11.85
C GLU A 174 -21.66 90.94 12.21
N ASN A 175 -20.88 91.09 13.30
CA ASN A 175 -19.97 90.06 13.79
C ASN A 175 -20.78 88.79 14.12
N VAL A 176 -20.54 87.72 13.37
CA VAL A 176 -20.89 86.36 13.81
C VAL A 176 -20.27 86.17 15.20
N PRO A 177 -21.01 85.72 16.23
CA PRO A 177 -20.46 85.65 17.58
C PRO A 177 -19.25 84.71 17.57
N GLU A 178 -18.05 85.20 17.92
CA GLU A 178 -16.79 84.44 17.99
C GLU A 178 -16.93 83.10 18.75
N ARG A 179 -17.90 83.03 19.67
CA ARG A 179 -18.28 81.81 20.41
C ARG A 179 -18.65 80.63 19.51
N TRP A 180 -19.30 80.85 18.37
CA TRP A 180 -19.72 79.78 17.46
C TRP A 180 -18.56 79.23 16.62
N ILE A 181 -17.55 80.05 16.35
CA ILE A 181 -16.31 79.61 15.69
C ILE A 181 -15.57 78.62 16.61
N TYR A 182 -15.53 78.89 17.92
CA TYR A 182 -14.94 77.97 18.89
C TYR A 182 -15.70 76.64 18.99
N VAL A 183 -17.04 76.68 18.92
CA VAL A 183 -17.89 75.47 18.89
C VAL A 183 -17.65 74.65 17.62
N ASP A 184 -17.55 75.29 16.46
CA ASP A 184 -17.22 74.60 15.20
C ASP A 184 -15.81 73.99 15.26
N LYS A 185 -14.83 74.71 15.78
CA LYS A 185 -13.46 74.21 15.94
C LYS A 185 -13.38 73.03 16.92
N ALA A 186 -14.16 73.07 18.00
CA ALA A 186 -14.26 71.96 18.95
C ALA A 186 -14.98 70.74 18.35
N PHE A 187 -16.00 70.96 17.51
CA PHE A 187 -16.70 69.88 16.80
C PHE A 187 -15.80 69.20 15.76
N GLU A 188 -15.07 69.97 14.95
CA GLU A 188 -14.12 69.37 13.99
C GLU A 188 -12.97 68.66 14.72
N SER A 189 -12.47 69.20 15.85
CA SER A 189 -11.48 68.49 16.68
C SER A 189 -12.04 67.17 17.24
N LEU A 190 -13.30 67.14 17.68
CA LEU A 190 -13.96 65.93 18.15
C LEU A 190 -14.09 64.90 17.02
N LYS A 191 -14.51 65.35 15.83
CA LYS A 191 -14.60 64.51 14.63
C LYS A 191 -13.22 63.91 14.27
N ASP A 192 -12.18 64.72 14.26
CA ASP A 192 -10.80 64.26 13.98
C ASP A 192 -10.31 63.24 15.02
N THR A 193 -10.62 63.43 16.29
CA THR A 193 -10.27 62.45 17.35
C THR A 193 -11.01 61.13 17.17
N MET A 194 -12.27 61.15 16.74
CA MET A 194 -13.08 59.96 16.51
C MET A 194 -12.67 59.22 15.22
N ASP A 195 -12.24 59.95 14.19
CA ASP A 195 -11.66 59.37 12.97
C ASP A 195 -10.27 58.77 13.22
N SER A 196 -9.48 59.36 14.13
CA SER A 196 -8.21 58.78 14.62
C SER A 196 -8.44 57.49 15.41
N LEU A 197 -9.43 57.48 16.30
CA LEU A 197 -9.81 56.31 17.08
C LEU A 197 -10.32 55.17 16.18
N SER A 198 -11.17 55.50 15.20
CA SER A 198 -11.68 54.54 14.23
C SER A 198 -10.57 53.88 13.43
N ARG A 199 -9.58 54.65 12.96
CA ARG A 199 -8.38 54.11 12.28
C ARG A 199 -7.54 53.21 13.18
N ARG A 200 -7.35 53.57 14.45
CA ARG A 200 -6.60 52.72 15.41
C ARG A 200 -7.30 51.39 15.68
N ILE A 201 -8.62 51.39 15.83
CA ILE A 201 -9.41 50.17 16.03
C ILE A 201 -9.35 49.29 14.78
N GLU A 202 -9.42 49.88 13.58
CA GLU A 202 -9.33 49.17 12.30
C GLU A 202 -7.94 48.51 12.10
N ILE A 203 -6.86 49.22 12.46
CA ILE A 203 -5.49 48.66 12.47
C ILE A 203 -5.37 47.52 13.50
N THR A 204 -5.97 47.67 14.68
CA THR A 204 -5.89 46.66 15.75
C THR A 204 -6.68 45.39 15.38
N ASP A 205 -7.84 45.55 14.74
CA ASP A 205 -8.65 44.44 14.20
C ASP A 205 -7.90 43.70 13.07
N GLN A 206 -7.29 44.43 12.14
CA GLN A 206 -6.45 43.85 11.08
C GLN A 206 -5.24 43.10 11.64
N LEU A 207 -4.56 43.68 12.64
CA LEU A 207 -3.41 43.04 13.29
C LEU A 207 -3.85 41.77 14.03
N SER A 208 -4.97 41.80 14.75
CA SER A 208 -5.50 40.63 15.45
C SER A 208 -5.93 39.51 14.49
N LYS A 209 -6.54 39.85 13.36
CA LYS A 209 -6.88 38.89 12.29
C LYS A 209 -5.62 38.32 11.63
N ALA A 210 -4.60 39.14 11.38
CA ALA A 210 -3.34 38.69 10.82
C ALA A 210 -2.58 37.75 11.76
N THR A 211 -2.53 38.05 13.06
CA THR A 211 -1.88 37.20 14.07
C THR A 211 -2.63 35.89 14.26
N THR A 212 -3.95 35.92 14.42
CA THR A 212 -4.75 34.68 14.56
C THR A 212 -4.75 33.81 13.30
N LEU A 213 -4.69 34.41 12.11
CA LEU A 213 -4.57 33.67 10.86
C LEU A 213 -3.19 33.01 10.73
N SER A 214 -2.11 33.73 11.11
CA SER A 214 -0.75 33.19 11.13
C SER A 214 -0.63 32.02 12.12
N ASP A 215 -1.12 32.19 13.34
CA ASP A 215 -1.09 31.15 14.38
C ASP A 215 -1.92 29.91 13.96
N TRP A 216 -3.08 30.12 13.33
CA TRP A 216 -3.90 29.04 12.80
C TRP A 216 -3.19 28.31 11.65
N GLN A 217 -2.49 29.04 10.79
CA GLN A 217 -1.77 28.49 9.64
C GLN A 217 -0.54 27.67 10.09
N GLU A 218 0.20 28.15 11.09
CA GLU A 218 1.30 27.39 11.73
C GLU A 218 0.80 26.12 12.41
N GLU A 219 -0.36 26.16 13.10
CA GLU A 219 -0.97 24.98 13.70
C GLU A 219 -1.43 23.97 12.63
N GLN A 220 -1.96 24.42 11.49
CA GLN A 220 -2.29 23.51 10.37
C GLN A 220 -1.04 22.86 9.78
N GLU A 221 0.05 23.61 9.58
CA GLU A 221 1.30 23.05 9.08
C GLU A 221 1.90 22.02 10.06
N PHE A 222 1.84 22.32 11.37
CA PHE A 222 2.29 21.40 12.41
C PHE A 222 1.47 20.10 12.44
N ARG A 223 0.14 20.21 12.29
CA ARG A 223 -0.75 19.04 12.17
C ARG A 223 -0.42 18.20 10.96
N LEU A 224 -0.24 18.81 9.79
CA LEU A 224 0.13 18.12 8.56
C LEU A 224 1.52 17.45 8.66
N GLU A 225 2.46 18.05 9.39
CA GLU A 225 3.77 17.47 9.64
C GLU A 225 3.71 16.27 10.59
N ILE A 226 2.90 16.35 11.66
CA ILE A 226 2.64 15.20 12.54
C ILE A 226 1.97 14.07 11.75
N GLU A 227 0.94 14.39 10.96
CA GLU A 227 0.23 13.41 10.15
C GLU A 227 1.16 12.74 9.14
N ARG A 228 1.99 13.51 8.42
CA ARG A 228 3.03 12.96 7.54
C ARG A 228 4.01 12.06 8.26
N LYS A 229 4.46 12.43 9.47
CA LYS A 229 5.36 11.59 10.28
C LYS A 229 4.69 10.30 10.73
N VAL A 230 3.42 10.35 11.15
CA VAL A 230 2.64 9.19 11.56
C VAL A 230 2.41 8.26 10.37
N ILE A 231 1.94 8.78 9.24
CA ILE A 231 1.73 8.00 8.00
C ILE A 231 3.04 7.36 7.54
N ARG A 232 4.14 8.10 7.52
CA ARG A 232 5.47 7.57 7.17
C ARG A 232 5.88 6.43 8.10
N ASN A 233 5.65 6.57 9.40
CA ASN A 233 5.97 5.52 10.38
C ASN A 233 5.08 4.29 10.21
N CYS A 234 3.78 4.46 9.96
CA CYS A 234 2.85 3.37 9.67
C CYS A 234 3.28 2.61 8.41
N ILE A 235 3.54 3.32 7.31
CA ILE A 235 4.00 2.72 6.04
C ILE A 235 5.32 1.97 6.25
N ARG A 236 6.29 2.59 6.92
CA ARG A 236 7.59 1.96 7.23
C ARG A 236 7.43 0.71 8.08
N SER A 237 6.56 0.73 9.09
CA SER A 237 6.30 -0.45 9.93
C SER A 237 5.63 -1.57 9.14
N LEU A 238 4.71 -1.22 8.23
CA LEU A 238 4.04 -2.18 7.36
C LEU A 238 5.02 -2.80 6.37
N GLN A 239 5.89 -1.99 5.77
CA GLN A 239 6.96 -2.45 4.87
C GLN A 239 7.91 -3.40 5.58
N GLN A 240 8.39 -3.05 6.77
CA GLN A 240 9.27 -3.90 7.56
C GLN A 240 8.61 -5.22 7.97
N GLU A 241 7.32 -5.21 8.29
CA GLU A 241 6.56 -6.42 8.62
C GLU A 241 6.33 -7.31 7.40
N ILE A 242 6.04 -6.71 6.23
CA ILE A 242 5.90 -7.42 4.96
C ILE A 242 7.24 -8.03 4.54
N GLU A 243 8.33 -7.27 4.60
CA GLU A 243 9.68 -7.75 4.29
C GLU A 243 10.09 -8.90 5.21
N ARG A 244 9.84 -8.80 6.53
CA ARG A 244 10.15 -9.87 7.47
C ARG A 244 9.37 -11.14 7.13
N LYS A 245 8.07 -11.03 6.88
CA LYS A 245 7.23 -12.17 6.48
C LYS A 245 7.65 -12.77 5.14
N LEU A 246 8.07 -11.95 4.18
CA LEU A 246 8.51 -12.41 2.87
C LEU A 246 9.87 -13.12 2.98
N CYS A 247 10.80 -12.59 3.77
CA CYS A 247 12.07 -13.26 4.08
C CYS A 247 11.85 -14.59 4.79
N ASP A 248 10.99 -14.65 5.82
CA ASP A 248 10.71 -15.90 6.54
C ASP A 248 10.09 -16.98 5.62
N VAL A 249 9.21 -16.58 4.70
CA VAL A 249 8.61 -17.48 3.70
C VAL A 249 9.65 -17.92 2.66
N CYS A 250 10.45 -17.00 2.12
CA CYS A 250 11.50 -17.33 1.15
C CYS A 250 12.59 -18.23 1.75
N GLU A 251 13.03 -18.00 2.99
CA GLU A 251 14.06 -18.82 3.64
C GLU A 251 13.55 -20.23 3.98
N SER A 252 12.29 -20.35 4.40
CA SER A 252 11.70 -21.66 4.73
C SER A 252 11.40 -22.48 3.47
N GLU A 253 10.84 -21.87 2.43
CA GLU A 253 10.47 -22.55 1.19
C GLU A 253 11.70 -22.89 0.32
N SER A 254 12.74 -22.04 0.32
CA SER A 254 14.02 -22.33 -0.35
C SER A 254 14.80 -23.47 0.30
N ARG A 255 14.82 -23.56 1.64
CA ARG A 255 15.47 -24.69 2.34
C ARG A 255 14.76 -26.01 2.10
N ILE A 256 13.43 -26.02 2.13
CA ILE A 256 12.63 -27.24 1.91
C ILE A 256 12.83 -27.74 0.47
N SER A 257 12.73 -26.84 -0.51
CA SER A 257 12.86 -27.19 -1.92
C SER A 257 14.28 -27.58 -2.33
N PHE A 258 15.32 -26.94 -1.76
CA PHE A 258 16.71 -27.32 -1.98
C PHE A 258 17.04 -28.72 -1.40
N ASN A 259 16.52 -29.04 -0.21
CA ASN A 259 16.69 -30.35 0.39
C ASN A 259 15.98 -31.45 -0.43
N GLN A 260 14.76 -31.19 -0.90
CA GLN A 260 14.04 -32.10 -1.78
C GLN A 260 14.77 -32.31 -3.11
N TYR A 261 15.33 -31.25 -3.73
CA TYR A 261 16.15 -31.38 -4.93
C TYR A 261 17.39 -32.25 -4.70
N LYS A 262 18.07 -32.06 -3.57
CA LYS A 262 19.26 -32.85 -3.20
C LYS A 262 18.92 -34.33 -3.00
N GLU A 263 17.81 -34.65 -2.34
CA GLU A 263 17.33 -36.02 -2.11
C GLU A 263 16.94 -36.72 -3.43
N ILE A 264 16.24 -36.01 -4.32
CA ILE A 264 15.86 -36.52 -5.65
C ILE A 264 17.12 -36.76 -6.51
N SER A 265 18.10 -35.85 -6.43
CA SER A 265 19.38 -35.99 -7.13
C SER A 265 20.19 -37.19 -6.64
N SER A 266 20.27 -37.41 -5.31
CA SER A 266 20.93 -38.60 -4.75
C SER A 266 20.20 -39.89 -5.14
N LEU A 267 18.87 -39.91 -5.06
CA LEU A 267 18.08 -41.09 -5.45
C LEU A 267 18.29 -41.46 -6.93
N ARG A 268 18.39 -40.46 -7.81
CA ARG A 268 18.72 -40.66 -9.22
C ARG A 268 20.12 -41.25 -9.40
N GLN A 269 21.11 -40.77 -8.65
CA GLN A 269 22.49 -41.30 -8.72
C GLN A 269 22.58 -42.75 -8.22
N ASP A 270 21.90 -43.08 -7.13
CA ASP A 270 21.84 -44.44 -6.60
C ASP A 270 21.17 -45.39 -7.59
N LEU A 271 20.07 -44.95 -8.21
CA LEU A 271 19.34 -45.73 -9.21
C LEU A 271 20.16 -45.95 -10.49
N ASP A 272 20.96 -44.97 -10.92
CA ASP A 272 21.92 -45.12 -12.04
C ASP A 272 23.06 -46.09 -11.69
N SER A 273 23.58 -46.03 -10.45
CA SER A 273 24.60 -46.96 -9.97
C SER A 273 24.10 -48.42 -9.96
N ILE A 274 22.86 -48.63 -9.49
CA ILE A 274 22.17 -49.92 -9.52
C ILE A 274 21.96 -50.38 -10.97
N PHE A 275 21.53 -49.48 -11.87
CA PHE A 275 21.35 -49.81 -13.28
C PHE A 275 22.65 -50.27 -13.96
N ARG A 276 23.77 -49.59 -13.66
CA ARG A 276 25.08 -49.94 -14.19
C ARG A 276 25.54 -51.30 -13.69
N THR A 277 25.37 -51.60 -12.40
CA THR A 277 25.72 -52.93 -11.84
C THR A 277 24.86 -54.04 -12.43
N LEU A 278 23.55 -53.82 -12.61
CA LEU A 278 22.64 -54.76 -13.28
C LEU A 278 22.97 -54.96 -14.77
N SER A 279 23.55 -53.95 -15.42
CA SER A 279 23.95 -54.04 -16.83
C SER A 279 25.29 -54.77 -17.02
N VAL A 280 26.23 -54.66 -16.07
CA VAL A 280 27.52 -55.36 -16.12
C VAL A 280 27.37 -56.88 -15.98
N PHE A 281 26.38 -57.35 -15.22
CA PHE A 281 26.12 -58.78 -15.01
C PHE A 281 25.79 -59.57 -16.29
N GLU A 282 25.37 -58.91 -17.38
CA GLU A 282 25.03 -59.57 -18.64
C GLU A 282 26.20 -59.61 -19.64
N THR A 283 27.26 -58.83 -19.42
CA THR A 283 28.46 -58.90 -20.27
C THR A 283 29.39 -59.97 -19.74
N GLY A 284 28.96 -61.23 -19.88
CA GLY A 284 29.74 -62.41 -19.52
C GLY A 284 31.16 -62.31 -20.10
N THR A 285 32.13 -62.16 -19.22
CA THR A 285 33.55 -62.24 -19.53
C THR A 285 33.85 -63.69 -19.94
N LEU A 286 33.87 -63.95 -21.24
CA LEU A 286 34.55 -65.09 -21.84
C LEU A 286 35.63 -64.59 -22.80
N ILE A 287 36.74 -64.14 -22.21
CA ILE A 287 38.10 -64.15 -22.80
C ILE A 287 39.00 -64.40 -21.57
N SER A 288 39.33 -65.64 -21.19
CA SER A 288 40.21 -66.60 -21.87
C SER A 288 41.46 -65.94 -22.45
N HIS A 289 42.60 -66.12 -21.77
CA HIS A 289 43.95 -65.75 -22.18
C HIS A 289 44.21 -65.75 -23.71
N GLY A 290 44.79 -64.65 -24.24
CA GLY A 290 45.55 -64.66 -25.49
C GLY A 290 45.29 -63.50 -26.47
N SER A 291 46.19 -62.49 -26.46
CA SER A 291 46.70 -61.69 -27.60
C SER A 291 45.77 -61.21 -28.74
N LEU A 292 45.63 -59.89 -28.95
CA LEU A 292 45.96 -59.17 -30.21
C LEU A 292 45.83 -57.63 -30.06
N GLU A 293 46.69 -56.92 -30.79
CA GLU A 293 47.02 -55.49 -30.83
C GLU A 293 45.91 -54.50 -31.27
N HIS A 294 46.15 -53.21 -30.92
CA HIS A 294 45.86 -51.94 -31.63
C HIS A 294 44.57 -51.84 -32.47
N THR A 295 43.71 -50.83 -32.32
CA THR A 295 43.86 -49.41 -32.72
C THR A 295 42.57 -48.68 -32.27
N ASP A 296 42.61 -47.63 -31.48
CA ASP A 296 42.81 -46.20 -31.81
C ASP A 296 41.50 -45.39 -31.74
N ASP A 297 41.71 -44.17 -31.22
CA ASP A 297 40.98 -42.92 -31.40
C ASP A 297 39.78 -42.58 -30.50
N TRP A 298 39.90 -41.78 -29.41
CA TRP A 298 40.45 -40.40 -29.23
C TRP A 298 39.38 -39.31 -29.52
N CYS A 299 38.84 -38.58 -28.52
CA CYS A 299 39.24 -37.22 -28.11
C CYS A 299 38.36 -36.77 -26.92
N HIS A 300 38.89 -36.51 -25.72
CA HIS A 300 39.66 -35.34 -25.25
C HIS A 300 38.82 -34.14 -24.79
N ASN A 301 38.95 -33.80 -23.50
CA ASN A 301 39.42 -32.48 -23.11
C ASN A 301 40.25 -32.51 -21.80
N LYS A 302 41.36 -31.78 -21.87
CA LYS A 302 42.49 -31.53 -20.94
C LYS A 302 42.04 -30.65 -19.74
N ARG A 303 42.72 -30.48 -18.58
CA ARG A 303 44.00 -30.91 -17.95
C ARG A 303 44.08 -30.19 -16.57
N ALA A 304 44.95 -30.69 -15.68
CA ALA A 304 45.48 -30.09 -14.43
C ALA A 304 44.60 -30.28 -13.18
N ASP A 305 45.05 -30.77 -12.01
CA ASP A 305 46.42 -31.03 -11.52
C ASP A 305 46.47 -32.24 -10.57
N HIS A 306 47.63 -32.89 -10.57
CA HIS A 306 48.01 -33.94 -9.65
C HIS A 306 48.11 -33.42 -8.21
N VAL A 307 47.35 -34.02 -7.30
CA VAL A 307 47.75 -34.15 -5.89
C VAL A 307 47.66 -35.62 -5.51
N HIS A 308 48.83 -36.23 -5.31
CA HIS A 308 48.97 -37.51 -4.62
C HIS A 308 48.37 -37.42 -3.22
N LEU A 309 47.45 -38.32 -2.85
CA LEU A 309 47.31 -38.70 -1.45
C LEU A 309 46.72 -40.11 -1.30
N LYS A 310 47.61 -41.04 -0.94
CA LYS A 310 47.43 -42.22 -0.07
C LYS A 310 46.08 -42.96 -0.12
N LEU A 311 46.10 -44.15 -0.73
CA LEU A 311 45.30 -45.27 -0.27
C LEU A 311 45.67 -45.58 1.20
N SER A 312 44.71 -45.43 2.10
CA SER A 312 44.66 -46.18 3.35
C SER A 312 43.35 -46.94 3.37
N THR A 313 43.49 -48.25 3.16
CA THR A 313 42.84 -49.32 3.91
C THR A 313 42.01 -48.82 5.08
N ASP A 314 40.68 -48.92 4.97
CA ASP A 314 39.75 -49.25 6.06
C ASP A 314 38.30 -49.12 5.55
N LEU A 315 37.79 -50.18 4.93
CA LEU A 315 36.34 -50.40 4.78
C LEU A 315 36.06 -51.91 4.78
N LEU A 316 36.04 -52.50 5.98
CA LEU A 316 35.19 -53.65 6.28
C LEU A 316 34.64 -53.50 7.71
N THR A 317 33.56 -52.74 7.84
CA THR A 317 32.58 -52.86 8.93
C THR A 317 31.20 -52.75 8.29
N VAL A 318 30.57 -53.91 8.05
CA VAL A 318 29.45 -54.41 8.87
C VAL A 318 28.26 -53.46 8.78
N SER A 319 27.41 -53.71 7.77
CA SER A 319 26.04 -53.21 7.73
C SER A 319 25.18 -54.15 8.58
N THR A 320 24.76 -53.68 9.75
CA THR A 320 23.66 -54.25 10.52
C THR A 320 22.35 -53.83 9.85
N LEU A 321 21.79 -54.73 9.04
CA LEU A 321 20.39 -54.66 8.63
C LEU A 321 19.56 -55.36 9.70
N GLU A 322 18.97 -54.57 10.60
CA GLU A 322 17.77 -54.98 11.34
C GLU A 322 16.63 -55.11 10.34
N GLU A 323 16.16 -56.33 10.10
CA GLU A 323 14.80 -56.54 9.64
C GLU A 323 14.19 -57.73 10.37
N ASN A 324 13.14 -57.44 11.14
CA ASN A 324 12.31 -58.41 11.82
C ASN A 324 11.57 -59.30 10.81
N GLY A 325 11.80 -60.60 10.87
CA GLY A 325 10.99 -61.60 10.20
C GLY A 325 11.09 -62.95 10.92
N LYS A 326 10.03 -63.34 11.62
CA LYS A 326 9.91 -64.64 12.29
C LYS A 326 9.99 -65.78 11.27
N HIS A 327 10.89 -66.75 11.45
CA HIS A 327 10.55 -68.17 11.31
C HIS A 327 11.58 -69.11 11.97
N GLU A 328 11.00 -70.14 12.56
CA GLU A 328 11.47 -71.27 13.37
C GLU A 328 12.84 -71.91 13.10
N ASP A 329 13.50 -72.23 14.23
CA ASP A 329 14.21 -73.46 14.58
C ASP A 329 14.72 -74.37 13.46
N SER A 330 16.06 -74.48 13.39
CA SER A 330 16.71 -75.79 13.18
C SER A 330 18.17 -75.77 13.62
N LYS A 331 18.45 -76.67 14.56
CA LYS A 331 19.74 -77.03 15.14
C LYS A 331 20.81 -77.25 14.07
N ILE A 332 21.90 -76.49 14.15
CA ILE A 332 23.23 -77.01 13.79
C ILE A 332 24.13 -76.87 15.02
N SER A 333 24.47 -78.03 15.54
CA SER A 333 25.37 -78.28 16.66
C SER A 333 26.70 -77.54 16.51
N LYS A 334 27.03 -76.71 17.49
CA LYS A 334 28.44 -76.43 17.83
C LYS A 334 29.13 -77.77 18.11
N PRO A 335 30.32 -78.05 17.57
CA PRO A 335 31.18 -79.04 18.19
C PRO A 335 31.86 -78.37 19.39
N ASP A 336 31.52 -78.87 20.56
CA ASP A 336 32.23 -78.59 21.80
C ASP A 336 33.69 -79.09 21.75
N SER A 337 34.51 -78.38 22.52
CA SER A 337 35.82 -78.76 23.04
C SER A 337 37.00 -78.77 22.06
N LEU A 338 37.93 -77.83 22.27
CA LEU A 338 39.31 -78.19 22.60
C LEU A 338 40.02 -77.00 23.22
N ASP A 339 40.16 -77.12 24.54
CA ASP A 339 40.86 -76.23 25.44
C ASP A 339 42.34 -76.12 25.08
N SER A 340 42.86 -74.89 25.05
CA SER A 340 44.23 -74.55 24.60
C SER A 340 45.31 -75.14 25.51
N GLY A 341 44.93 -75.69 26.67
CA GLY A 341 45.82 -76.34 27.62
C GLY A 341 46.28 -77.76 27.25
N SER A 342 45.49 -78.52 26.47
CA SER A 342 45.81 -79.94 26.18
C SER A 342 46.86 -80.17 25.08
N LEU A 343 47.14 -79.16 24.26
CA LEU A 343 48.12 -79.21 23.17
C LEU A 343 49.58 -79.02 23.64
N LYS A 344 49.78 -78.57 24.88
CA LYS A 344 51.11 -78.25 25.42
C LYS A 344 51.83 -79.47 26.03
N ASP A 345 51.08 -80.48 26.46
CA ASP A 345 51.59 -81.70 27.11
C ASP A 345 51.73 -82.89 26.15
N MET A 346 51.38 -82.73 24.87
CA MET A 346 51.58 -83.77 23.85
C MET A 346 53.05 -83.84 23.43
N SER A 347 53.62 -85.06 23.35
CA SER A 347 54.95 -85.27 22.80
C SER A 347 55.00 -84.80 21.33
N LYS A 348 56.17 -84.44 20.80
CA LYS A 348 56.29 -83.95 19.42
C LYS A 348 55.69 -84.91 18.39
N ASP A 349 55.81 -86.22 18.61
CA ASP A 349 55.27 -87.24 17.71
C ASP A 349 53.74 -87.37 17.82
N ASP A 350 53.18 -87.18 19.02
CA ASP A 350 51.72 -87.15 19.23
C ASP A 350 51.10 -85.89 18.64
N LEU A 351 51.78 -84.75 18.74
CA LEU A 351 51.37 -83.49 18.13
C LEU A 351 51.41 -83.58 16.60
N ILE A 352 52.44 -84.18 16.03
CA ILE A 352 52.52 -84.43 14.57
C ILE A 352 51.41 -85.38 14.14
N THR A 353 51.13 -86.43 14.90
CA THR A 353 50.04 -87.38 14.61
C THR A 353 48.68 -86.70 14.70
N TYR A 354 48.47 -85.85 15.71
CA TYR A 354 47.25 -85.06 15.90
C TYR A 354 47.05 -84.04 14.77
N ILE A 355 48.08 -83.25 14.43
CA ILE A 355 48.05 -82.33 13.29
C ILE A 355 47.82 -83.08 11.98
N THR A 356 48.41 -84.26 11.80
CA THR A 356 48.22 -85.06 10.59
C THR A 356 46.82 -85.65 10.53
N LYS A 357 46.23 -86.06 11.65
CA LYS A 357 44.84 -86.51 11.74
C LYS A 357 43.87 -85.36 11.48
N MET A 358 44.12 -84.18 12.05
CA MET A 358 43.31 -82.98 11.87
C MET A 358 43.41 -82.46 10.43
N ARG A 359 44.62 -82.47 9.83
CA ARG A 359 44.86 -82.19 8.41
C ARG A 359 44.16 -83.20 7.51
N ARG A 360 44.25 -84.51 7.78
CA ARG A 360 43.50 -85.52 6.99
C ARG A 360 41.99 -85.34 7.12
N ASN A 361 41.48 -84.95 8.28
CA ASN A 361 40.07 -84.70 8.48
C ASN A 361 39.60 -83.42 7.75
N HIS A 362 40.43 -82.37 7.77
CA HIS A 362 40.19 -81.15 7.02
C HIS A 362 40.29 -81.38 5.51
N GLU A 363 41.28 -82.15 5.05
CA GLU A 363 41.41 -82.58 3.66
C GLU A 363 40.20 -83.42 3.24
N SER A 364 39.70 -84.31 4.13
CA SER A 364 38.48 -85.08 3.90
C SER A 364 37.23 -84.22 3.84
N GLN A 365 37.09 -83.20 4.70
CA GLN A 365 35.97 -82.24 4.65
C GLN A 365 36.04 -81.36 3.41
N VAL A 366 37.23 -80.90 3.03
CA VAL A 366 37.46 -80.12 1.82
C VAL A 366 37.17 -80.99 0.61
N GLN A 367 37.58 -82.26 0.60
CA GLN A 367 37.29 -83.20 -0.47
C GLN A 367 35.79 -83.56 -0.52
N GLU A 368 35.12 -83.73 0.62
CA GLU A 368 33.67 -83.91 0.70
C GLU A 368 32.92 -82.68 0.16
N LYS A 369 33.30 -81.47 0.58
CA LYS A 369 32.70 -80.22 0.07
C LYS A 369 33.01 -79.98 -1.40
N THR A 370 34.18 -80.42 -1.86
CA THR A 370 34.59 -80.33 -3.26
C THR A 370 33.82 -81.35 -4.10
N GLU A 371 33.65 -82.59 -3.63
CA GLU A 371 32.83 -83.61 -4.29
C GLU A 371 31.34 -83.25 -4.23
N GLU A 372 30.85 -82.62 -3.16
CA GLU A 372 29.51 -82.05 -3.05
C GLU A 372 29.32 -80.90 -4.06
N ASN A 373 30.33 -80.04 -4.25
CA ASN A 373 30.33 -79.00 -5.29
C ASN A 373 30.37 -79.59 -6.70
N PHE A 374 31.17 -80.64 -6.93
CA PHE A 374 31.21 -81.36 -8.20
C PHE A 374 29.93 -82.15 -8.45
N CYS A 375 29.30 -82.73 -7.43
CA CYS A 375 27.99 -83.38 -7.52
C CYS A 375 26.91 -82.35 -7.82
N LEU A 376 26.87 -81.21 -7.13
CA LEU A 376 25.94 -80.10 -7.43
C LEU A 376 26.18 -79.55 -8.83
N ARG A 377 27.43 -79.40 -9.28
CA ARG A 377 27.76 -79.01 -10.66
C ARG A 377 27.33 -80.08 -11.67
N ARG A 378 27.51 -81.36 -11.36
CA ARG A 378 27.11 -82.50 -12.20
C ARG A 378 25.58 -82.67 -12.20
N GLU A 379 24.90 -82.30 -11.13
CA GLU A 379 23.44 -82.26 -10.99
C GLU A 379 22.86 -81.07 -11.77
N LEU A 380 23.52 -79.90 -11.72
CA LEU A 380 23.20 -78.72 -12.52
C LEU A 380 23.48 -78.93 -14.02
N LEU A 381 24.51 -79.71 -14.36
CA LEU A 381 24.79 -80.18 -15.73
C LEU A 381 23.82 -81.29 -16.17
N ASN A 382 23.44 -82.24 -15.30
CA ASN A 382 22.44 -83.28 -15.58
C ASN A 382 21.03 -82.69 -15.73
N LEU A 383 20.71 -81.61 -15.02
CA LEU A 383 19.50 -80.79 -15.24
C LEU A 383 19.52 -80.07 -16.60
N LYS A 384 20.72 -79.85 -17.17
CA LYS A 384 20.93 -79.24 -18.49
C LYS A 384 20.91 -80.28 -19.63
N GLU A 385 21.38 -81.51 -19.39
CA GLU A 385 21.40 -82.61 -20.37
C GLU A 385 20.11 -83.44 -20.39
N ARG A 386 19.40 -83.60 -19.27
CA ARG A 386 18.13 -84.33 -19.22
C ARG A 386 16.96 -83.44 -19.62
N GLY A 387 16.93 -83.01 -20.88
CA GLY A 387 15.70 -82.72 -21.65
C GLY A 387 14.50 -82.06 -20.94
N SER A 388 14.71 -81.18 -19.96
CA SER A 388 13.66 -80.35 -19.37
C SER A 388 14.15 -78.92 -19.37
N SER A 389 13.45 -78.10 -20.13
CA SER A 389 13.69 -76.69 -20.38
C SER A 389 13.85 -75.86 -19.09
N PHE A 390 15.08 -75.71 -18.61
CA PHE A 390 15.49 -74.47 -17.94
C PHE A 390 16.19 -73.62 -18.99
N SER A 391 15.40 -73.13 -19.96
CA SER A 391 15.78 -71.85 -20.52
C SER A 391 15.85 -70.91 -19.32
N LEU A 392 16.93 -70.14 -19.24
CA LEU A 392 16.86 -68.79 -18.72
C LEU A 392 15.77 -68.10 -19.53
N LYS A 393 14.49 -68.36 -19.21
CA LYS A 393 13.44 -67.39 -19.41
C LYS A 393 14.03 -66.21 -18.68
N LYS A 394 14.57 -65.26 -19.44
CA LYS A 394 14.45 -63.84 -19.19
C LYS A 394 13.47 -63.69 -18.05
N ASP A 395 14.00 -63.57 -16.83
CA ASP A 395 13.15 -63.45 -15.68
C ASP A 395 12.35 -62.20 -16.02
N LYS A 396 11.07 -62.41 -16.36
CA LYS A 396 10.30 -61.35 -17.01
C LYS A 396 10.27 -60.15 -16.10
N ASP A 397 10.37 -60.38 -14.80
CA ASP A 397 10.42 -59.39 -13.76
C ASP A 397 11.79 -58.72 -13.68
N PHE A 398 12.91 -59.44 -13.86
CA PHE A 398 14.26 -58.86 -13.96
C PHE A 398 14.45 -58.03 -15.24
N ASP A 399 14.02 -58.53 -16.40
CA ASP A 399 14.05 -57.81 -17.66
C ASP A 399 13.08 -56.60 -17.64
N LEU A 400 11.94 -56.72 -16.96
CA LEU A 400 11.00 -55.62 -16.75
C LEU A 400 11.59 -54.58 -15.78
N LEU A 401 12.27 -55.00 -14.72
CA LEU A 401 12.97 -54.12 -13.80
C LEU A 401 14.12 -53.38 -14.52
N LYS A 402 14.90 -54.08 -15.33
CA LYS A 402 15.95 -53.50 -16.18
C LYS A 402 15.41 -52.48 -17.19
N LYS A 403 14.16 -52.63 -17.65
CA LYS A 403 13.48 -51.64 -18.49
C LYS A 403 12.83 -50.50 -17.71
N LYS A 404 12.34 -50.76 -16.50
CA LYS A 404 11.67 -49.78 -15.62
C LYS A 404 12.65 -48.85 -14.91
N ILE A 405 13.86 -49.30 -14.60
CA ILE A 405 14.87 -48.47 -13.95
C ILE A 405 15.27 -47.27 -14.83
N PRO A 406 15.58 -47.42 -16.13
CA PRO A 406 15.79 -46.29 -17.03
C PRO A 406 14.58 -45.36 -17.15
N ASP A 407 13.36 -45.92 -17.17
CA ASP A 407 12.12 -45.12 -17.22
C ASP A 407 11.93 -44.30 -15.92
N ALA A 408 12.26 -44.88 -14.77
CA ALA A 408 12.26 -44.17 -13.48
C ALA A 408 13.37 -43.10 -13.42
N ILE A 409 14.57 -43.38 -13.93
CA ILE A 409 15.64 -42.38 -14.07
C ILE A 409 15.20 -41.25 -15.01
N SER A 410 14.53 -41.58 -16.12
CA SER A 410 14.00 -40.58 -17.06
C SER A 410 12.93 -39.70 -16.41
N LYS A 411 12.02 -40.26 -15.60
CA LYS A 411 11.02 -39.49 -14.85
C LYS A 411 11.66 -38.64 -13.75
N LEU A 412 12.68 -39.14 -13.06
CA LEU A 412 13.45 -38.34 -12.10
C LEU A 412 14.21 -37.20 -12.80
N ASN A 413 14.75 -37.44 -14.00
CA ASN A 413 15.35 -36.39 -14.84
C ASN A 413 14.29 -35.37 -15.26
N GLU A 414 13.10 -35.79 -15.66
CA GLU A 414 12.00 -34.88 -15.99
C GLU A 414 11.55 -34.06 -14.77
N VAL A 415 11.58 -34.63 -13.56
CA VAL A 415 11.32 -33.90 -12.32
C VAL A 415 12.46 -32.94 -11.96
N LEU A 416 13.71 -33.30 -12.22
CA LEU A 416 14.88 -32.45 -11.96
C LEU A 416 15.00 -31.30 -12.99
N ASP A 417 14.74 -31.58 -14.27
CA ASP A 417 14.70 -30.60 -15.37
C ASP A 417 13.43 -29.75 -15.29
N GLY A 418 12.27 -30.36 -15.01
CA GLY A 418 10.98 -29.69 -14.77
C GLY A 418 10.95 -28.86 -13.49
N ASN A 419 12.00 -28.94 -12.66
CA ASN A 419 12.25 -28.04 -11.54
C ASN A 419 12.87 -26.70 -11.97
N GLU A 420 12.82 -26.38 -13.26
CA GLU A 420 13.13 -25.06 -13.82
C GLU A 420 12.44 -23.92 -13.06
N LYS A 421 11.28 -24.19 -12.44
CA LYS A 421 10.61 -23.28 -11.50
C LYS A 421 11.46 -22.92 -10.28
N LEU A 422 12.27 -23.82 -9.71
CA LEU A 422 13.18 -23.51 -8.61
C LEU A 422 14.38 -22.65 -9.04
N ARG A 423 14.89 -22.87 -10.26
CA ARG A 423 15.91 -21.98 -10.85
C ARG A 423 15.35 -20.58 -11.05
N GLN A 424 14.10 -20.50 -11.51
CA GLN A 424 13.35 -19.25 -11.65
C GLN A 424 13.06 -18.61 -10.28
N PHE A 425 12.80 -19.40 -9.22
CA PHE A 425 12.68 -18.90 -7.85
C PHE A 425 14.01 -18.37 -7.30
N SER A 426 15.15 -19.04 -7.54
CA SER A 426 16.45 -18.52 -7.12
C SER A 426 16.83 -17.24 -7.86
N GLU A 427 16.56 -17.17 -9.16
CA GLU A 427 16.76 -15.97 -9.98
C GLU A 427 15.83 -14.82 -9.52
N ASN A 428 14.59 -15.14 -9.13
CA ASN A 428 13.66 -14.16 -8.56
C ASN A 428 14.11 -13.64 -7.19
N ILE A 429 14.74 -14.47 -6.35
CA ILE A 429 15.30 -14.04 -5.05
C ILE A 429 16.51 -13.11 -5.27
N GLU A 430 17.39 -13.43 -6.22
CA GLU A 430 18.53 -12.59 -6.57
C GLU A 430 18.09 -11.27 -7.24
N SER A 431 17.02 -11.31 -8.04
CA SER A 431 16.29 -10.15 -8.54
C SER A 431 15.68 -9.30 -7.41
N LEU A 432 15.17 -9.91 -6.35
CA LEU A 432 14.58 -9.20 -5.22
C LEU A 432 15.67 -8.52 -4.37
N CYS A 433 16.81 -9.19 -4.17
CA CYS A 433 17.98 -8.62 -3.50
C CYS A 433 18.54 -7.41 -4.29
N SER A 434 18.71 -7.54 -5.61
CA SER A 434 19.16 -6.41 -6.44
C SER A 434 18.15 -5.26 -6.51
N PHE A 435 16.84 -5.55 -6.43
CA PHE A 435 15.81 -4.52 -6.30
C PHE A 435 15.90 -3.81 -4.94
N LYS A 436 16.19 -4.54 -3.86
CA LYS A 436 16.40 -3.98 -2.52
C LYS A 436 17.64 -3.08 -2.48
N ASP A 437 18.76 -3.52 -3.05
CA ASP A 437 19.97 -2.69 -3.15
C ASP A 437 19.71 -1.41 -3.96
N ARG A 438 18.91 -1.50 -5.03
CA ARG A 438 18.51 -0.33 -5.82
C ARG A 438 17.56 0.60 -5.06
N LEU A 439 16.65 0.05 -4.25
CA LEU A 439 15.77 0.84 -3.40
C LEU A 439 16.57 1.57 -2.33
N ASP A 440 17.52 0.90 -1.68
CA ASP A 440 18.39 1.48 -0.66
C ASP A 440 19.29 2.57 -1.28
N PHE A 441 19.80 2.35 -2.49
CA PHE A 441 20.51 3.37 -3.27
C PHE A 441 19.63 4.59 -3.54
N LEU A 442 18.43 4.41 -4.10
CA LEU A 442 17.49 5.50 -4.38
C LEU A 442 17.08 6.25 -3.12
N GLN A 443 16.95 5.54 -1.99
CA GLN A 443 16.62 6.15 -0.71
C GLN A 443 17.78 7.00 -0.18
N SER A 444 19.02 6.52 -0.33
CA SER A 444 20.22 7.29 0.01
C SER A 444 20.38 8.53 -0.87
N GLU A 445 20.10 8.41 -2.17
CA GLU A 445 20.09 9.52 -3.12
C GLU A 445 19.00 10.53 -2.77
N ASN A 446 17.81 10.07 -2.36
CA ASN A 446 16.74 10.97 -1.92
C ASN A 446 17.13 11.75 -0.66
N TYR A 447 17.81 11.12 0.31
CA TYR A 447 18.36 11.82 1.47
C TYR A 447 19.40 12.88 1.07
N GLN A 448 20.32 12.55 0.16
CA GLN A 448 21.33 13.50 -0.32
C GLN A 448 20.70 14.69 -1.07
N LEU A 449 19.73 14.42 -1.95
CA LEU A 449 18.98 15.47 -2.66
C LEU A 449 18.22 16.37 -1.70
N LYS A 450 17.66 15.78 -0.63
CA LYS A 450 16.94 16.54 0.39
C LYS A 450 17.89 17.44 1.19
N ASP A 451 19.07 16.94 1.58
CA ASP A 451 20.07 17.76 2.25
C ASP A 451 20.55 18.89 1.34
N MET A 452 20.87 18.60 0.08
CA MET A 452 21.19 19.61 -0.93
C MET A 452 20.07 20.66 -1.09
N LEU A 453 18.81 20.23 -1.09
CA LEU A 453 17.68 21.14 -1.17
C LEU A 453 17.58 22.03 0.08
N THR A 454 17.84 21.48 1.27
CA THR A 454 17.86 22.29 2.50
C THR A 454 18.99 23.31 2.49
N ASP A 455 20.16 22.96 1.97
CA ASP A 455 21.29 23.88 1.85
C ASP A 455 21.04 24.95 0.79
N LYS A 456 20.45 24.57 -0.36
CA LYS A 456 19.98 25.55 -1.36
C LYS A 456 18.91 26.47 -0.81
N ASN A 457 18.00 25.98 0.04
CA ASN A 457 17.02 26.83 0.72
C ASN A 457 17.67 27.80 1.72
N LYS A 458 18.71 27.38 2.45
CA LYS A 458 19.48 28.29 3.32
C LYS A 458 20.20 29.35 2.49
N GLU A 459 20.78 28.98 1.35
CA GLU A 459 21.42 29.89 0.41
C GLU A 459 20.42 30.91 -0.15
N ILE A 460 19.24 30.47 -0.58
CA ILE A 460 18.16 31.34 -1.05
C ILE A 460 17.71 32.31 0.06
N LYS A 461 17.55 31.84 1.30
CA LYS A 461 17.23 32.73 2.44
C LYS A 461 18.31 33.77 2.70
N SER A 462 19.58 33.39 2.61
CA SER A 462 20.73 34.30 2.70
C SER A 462 20.68 35.34 1.58
N LEU A 463 20.50 34.92 0.32
CA LEU A 463 20.43 35.82 -0.83
C LEU A 463 19.21 36.74 -0.76
N SER A 464 18.07 36.24 -0.30
CA SER A 464 16.86 37.05 -0.07
C SER A 464 17.09 38.11 1.00
N SER A 465 17.77 37.77 2.11
CA SER A 465 18.17 38.74 3.13
C SER A 465 19.15 39.79 2.59
N GLN A 466 20.11 39.39 1.73
CA GLN A 466 21.03 40.32 1.09
C GLN A 466 20.32 41.24 0.10
N LEU A 467 19.38 40.71 -0.70
CA LEU A 467 18.57 41.49 -1.63
C LEU A 467 17.69 42.50 -0.88
N SER A 468 17.09 42.08 0.24
CA SER A 468 16.28 42.97 1.08
C SER A 468 17.13 44.10 1.68
N ALA A 469 18.33 43.78 2.18
CA ALA A 469 19.27 44.79 2.67
C ALA A 469 19.79 45.73 1.56
N ALA A 470 20.01 45.22 0.34
CA ALA A 470 20.40 46.04 -0.81
C ALA A 470 19.25 46.95 -1.27
N MET A 471 18.01 46.45 -1.25
CA MET A 471 16.81 47.21 -1.58
C MET A 471 16.54 48.33 -0.57
N GLU A 472 16.76 48.07 0.71
CA GLU A 472 16.64 49.06 1.77
C GLU A 472 17.70 50.18 1.62
N LYS A 473 18.95 49.82 1.27
CA LYS A 473 19.99 50.80 0.91
C LYS A 473 19.65 51.62 -0.32
N LEU A 474 19.07 51.00 -1.34
CA LEU A 474 18.68 51.68 -2.58
C LEU A 474 17.51 52.64 -2.34
N SER A 475 16.56 52.26 -1.48
CA SER A 475 15.48 53.14 -1.01
C SER A 475 16.01 54.33 -0.20
N GLN A 476 16.98 54.09 0.70
CA GLN A 476 17.67 55.18 1.40
C GLN A 476 18.41 56.11 0.43
N GLN A 477 19.05 55.54 -0.59
CA GLN A 477 19.77 56.31 -1.60
C GLN A 477 18.81 57.16 -2.45
N GLN A 478 17.66 56.61 -2.86
CA GLN A 478 16.59 57.35 -3.53
C GLN A 478 16.06 58.50 -2.67
N LEU A 479 15.83 58.27 -1.37
CA LEU A 479 15.41 59.33 -0.45
C LEU A 479 16.48 60.44 -0.36
N THR A 480 17.77 60.09 -0.33
CA THR A 480 18.84 61.10 -0.33
C THR A 480 18.95 61.84 -1.66
N GLU A 481 18.71 61.16 -2.78
CA GLU A 481 18.70 61.76 -4.12
C GLU A 481 17.53 62.74 -4.28
N GLU A 482 16.33 62.39 -3.78
CA GLU A 482 15.16 63.26 -3.79
C GLU A 482 15.37 64.52 -2.93
N ASN A 483 16.02 64.38 -1.76
CA ASN A 483 16.40 65.52 -0.92
C ASN A 483 17.45 66.43 -1.59
N LEU A 484 18.41 65.85 -2.32
CA LEU A 484 19.40 66.61 -3.10
C LEU A 484 18.73 67.33 -4.28
N LEU A 485 17.82 66.67 -4.99
CA LEU A 485 17.02 67.27 -6.07
C LEU A 485 16.18 68.45 -5.57
N GLN A 486 15.54 68.31 -4.41
CA GLN A 486 14.78 69.39 -3.79
C GLN A 486 15.69 70.57 -3.38
N SER A 487 16.92 70.28 -2.95
CA SER A 487 17.91 71.32 -2.63
C SER A 487 18.44 72.03 -3.88
N VAL A 488 18.63 71.30 -4.98
CA VAL A 488 19.00 71.85 -6.28
C VAL A 488 17.90 72.74 -6.82
N GLN A 489 16.63 72.30 -6.79
CA GLN A 489 15.49 73.12 -7.21
C GLN A 489 15.42 74.43 -6.42
N LYS A 490 15.62 74.36 -5.10
CA LYS A 490 15.63 75.56 -4.26
C LYS A 490 16.77 76.52 -4.62
N LEU A 491 17.96 75.99 -4.91
CA LEU A 491 19.10 76.79 -5.38
C LEU A 491 18.85 77.39 -6.78
N GLU A 492 18.18 76.67 -7.68
CA GLU A 492 17.77 77.20 -8.99
C GLU A 492 16.77 78.35 -8.83
N ASP A 493 15.79 78.20 -7.94
CA ASP A 493 14.83 79.26 -7.61
C ASP A 493 15.56 80.49 -7.03
N ASP A 494 16.48 80.29 -6.06
CA ASP A 494 17.29 81.35 -5.44
C ASP A 494 18.20 82.06 -6.48
N VAL A 495 18.78 81.33 -7.44
CA VAL A 495 19.58 81.89 -8.54
C VAL A 495 18.70 82.66 -9.53
N GLY A 496 17.49 82.17 -9.80
CA GLY A 496 16.49 82.87 -10.60
C GLY A 496 16.13 84.22 -10.01
N ASP A 497 15.86 84.26 -8.70
CA ASP A 497 15.57 85.48 -7.96
C ASP A 497 16.76 86.45 -7.96
N ALA A 498 17.97 85.96 -7.72
CA ALA A 498 19.19 86.78 -7.79
C ALA A 498 19.46 87.35 -9.19
N HIS A 499 19.12 86.61 -10.25
CA HIS A 499 19.25 87.09 -11.63
C HIS A 499 18.24 88.19 -11.95
N VAL A 500 17.00 88.07 -11.49
CA VAL A 500 15.98 89.12 -11.59
C VAL A 500 16.43 90.37 -10.84
N GLU A 501 16.94 90.22 -9.60
CA GLU A 501 17.47 91.33 -8.82
C GLU A 501 18.63 92.04 -9.54
N ALA A 502 19.59 91.29 -10.07
CA ALA A 502 20.69 91.84 -10.86
C ALA A 502 20.22 92.58 -12.12
N SER A 503 19.20 92.06 -12.82
CA SER A 503 18.60 92.72 -13.98
C SER A 503 17.92 94.04 -13.58
N VAL A 504 17.19 94.06 -12.46
CA VAL A 504 16.56 95.28 -11.93
C VAL A 504 17.63 96.32 -11.57
N ILE A 505 18.71 95.91 -10.89
CA ILE A 505 19.84 96.78 -10.55
C ILE A 505 20.48 97.36 -11.82
N GLN A 506 20.71 96.51 -12.83
CA GLN A 506 21.28 96.95 -14.11
C GLN A 506 20.38 97.96 -14.83
N ASP A 507 19.06 97.74 -14.84
CA ASP A 507 18.10 98.67 -15.43
C ASP A 507 18.05 100.01 -14.69
N VAL A 508 18.13 99.99 -13.35
CA VAL A 508 18.24 101.21 -12.53
C VAL A 508 19.52 101.99 -12.87
N TYR A 509 20.68 101.32 -12.95
CA TYR A 509 21.92 101.98 -13.36
C TYR A 509 21.83 102.53 -14.79
N LYS A 510 21.21 101.79 -15.71
CA LYS A 510 21.01 102.24 -17.10
C LYS A 510 20.13 103.48 -17.18
N CYS A 511 19.07 103.58 -16.38
CA CYS A 511 18.25 104.78 -16.26
C CYS A 511 19.07 105.96 -15.72
N LEU A 512 19.83 105.77 -14.63
CA LEU A 512 20.71 106.79 -14.06
C LEU A 512 21.73 107.32 -15.07
N PHE A 513 22.41 106.44 -15.80
CA PHE A 513 23.37 106.86 -16.83
C PHE A 513 22.70 107.61 -17.98
N LYS A 514 21.49 107.21 -18.38
CA LYS A 514 20.73 107.89 -19.43
C LYS A 514 20.30 109.30 -19.01
N ASP A 515 19.92 109.47 -17.74
CA ASP A 515 19.60 110.78 -17.17
C ASP A 515 20.84 111.67 -17.11
N MET A 516 21.98 111.15 -16.64
CA MET A 516 23.27 111.88 -16.65
C MET A 516 23.72 112.27 -18.07
N GLU A 517 23.54 111.39 -19.05
CA GLU A 517 23.85 111.69 -20.46
C GLU A 517 22.97 112.84 -20.99
N SER A 518 21.70 112.88 -20.60
CA SER A 518 20.79 113.97 -20.99
C SER A 518 21.18 115.31 -20.35
N GLU A 519 21.59 115.31 -19.08
CA GLU A 519 22.10 116.48 -18.37
C GLU A 519 23.37 117.04 -19.02
N CYS A 520 24.35 116.18 -19.32
CA CYS A 520 25.59 116.57 -20.00
C CYS A 520 25.32 117.16 -21.40
N ARG A 521 24.34 116.61 -22.12
CA ARG A 521 23.93 117.13 -23.44
C ARG A 521 23.35 118.54 -23.33
N PHE A 522 22.47 118.77 -22.36
CA PHE A 522 21.90 120.09 -22.08
C PHE A 522 22.98 121.13 -21.75
N ILE A 523 23.94 120.78 -20.90
CA ILE A 523 25.07 121.67 -20.55
C ILE A 523 25.92 122.03 -21.78
N THR A 524 26.17 121.05 -22.67
CA THR A 524 26.99 121.26 -23.87
C THR A 524 26.29 122.16 -24.88
N GLU A 525 24.99 121.97 -25.09
CA GLU A 525 24.17 122.80 -25.98
C GLU A 525 24.08 124.26 -25.51
N ASP A 526 23.94 124.50 -24.19
CA ASP A 526 23.96 125.83 -23.58
C ASP A 526 25.32 126.54 -23.76
N LEU A 527 26.42 125.82 -23.56
CA LEU A 527 27.77 126.36 -23.79
C LEU A 527 28.01 126.73 -25.26
N HIS A 528 27.52 125.92 -26.20
CA HIS A 528 27.65 126.20 -27.62
C HIS A 528 26.87 127.46 -28.03
N LEU A 529 25.66 127.65 -27.48
CA LEU A 529 24.87 128.86 -27.71
C LEU A 529 25.59 130.12 -27.18
N LYS A 530 26.18 130.04 -25.98
CA LYS A 530 26.98 131.12 -25.40
C LYS A 530 28.22 131.45 -26.22
N TYR A 531 28.91 130.45 -26.74
CA TYR A 531 30.07 130.64 -27.62
C TYR A 531 29.67 131.32 -28.95
N GLY A 532 28.52 130.96 -29.53
CA GLY A 532 27.98 131.61 -30.73
C GLY A 532 27.77 133.12 -30.56
N PHE A 533 27.15 133.54 -29.45
CA PHE A 533 26.98 134.97 -29.15
C PHE A 533 28.31 135.71 -29.00
N MET A 534 29.33 135.07 -28.42
CA MET A 534 30.66 135.66 -28.24
C MET A 534 31.37 135.88 -29.57
N GLN A 535 31.24 134.94 -30.51
CA GLN A 535 31.85 135.05 -31.84
C GLN A 535 31.23 136.18 -32.67
N GLU A 536 29.90 136.37 -32.60
CA GLU A 536 29.21 137.51 -33.22
C GLU A 536 29.71 138.86 -32.68
N ILE A 537 29.96 138.97 -31.37
CA ILE A 537 30.51 140.20 -30.76
C ILE A 537 31.92 140.52 -31.29
N TYR A 538 32.78 139.50 -31.43
CA TYR A 538 34.13 139.69 -31.96
C TYR A 538 34.12 140.11 -33.43
N GLU A 539 33.20 139.58 -34.24
CA GLU A 539 33.08 139.90 -35.66
C GLU A 539 32.63 141.35 -35.89
N VAL A 540 31.75 141.87 -35.03
CA VAL A 540 31.34 143.29 -35.04
C VAL A 540 32.51 144.22 -34.70
N MET A 541 33.33 143.89 -33.69
CA MET A 541 34.47 144.73 -33.31
C MET A 541 35.57 144.78 -34.38
N LEU A 542 35.85 143.67 -35.06
CA LEU A 542 36.87 143.63 -36.11
C LEU A 542 36.46 144.44 -37.35
N LYS A 543 35.17 144.54 -37.62
CA LYS A 543 34.64 145.32 -38.75
C LYS A 543 34.75 146.84 -38.54
N ASP A 544 34.62 147.31 -37.30
CA ASP A 544 34.78 148.74 -36.95
C ASP A 544 36.23 149.25 -37.07
N THR A 545 37.24 148.37 -36.99
CA THR A 545 38.66 148.79 -37.02
C THR A 545 39.25 149.00 -38.41
N VAL A 546 38.67 148.42 -39.46
CA VAL A 546 39.23 148.46 -40.83
C VAL A 546 38.83 149.73 -41.60
N ASP A 547 37.80 150.46 -41.16
CA ASP A 547 37.31 151.66 -41.85
C ASP A 547 38.03 152.99 -41.46
N SER A 548 39.13 152.94 -40.68
CA SER A 548 39.72 154.17 -40.06
C SER A 548 41.18 154.55 -40.40
N ALA A 549 41.87 153.92 -41.36
CA ALA A 549 43.28 154.28 -41.64
C ALA A 549 43.66 154.29 -43.13
N GLN A 550 43.45 155.45 -43.77
CA GLN A 550 44.07 155.86 -45.03
C GLN A 550 44.67 157.28 -44.82
N VAL A 551 45.83 157.57 -45.46
CA VAL A 551 46.50 158.88 -45.69
C VAL A 551 47.81 159.15 -44.89
N SER A 552 48.98 159.05 -45.57
CA SER A 552 49.88 160.18 -45.94
C SER A 552 51.36 159.76 -46.22
N ASN A 553 51.89 160.19 -47.37
CA ASN A 553 53.28 160.12 -47.93
C ASN A 553 54.29 161.01 -47.15
N GLY A 554 55.63 161.07 -47.33
CA GLY A 554 56.67 160.50 -48.24
C GLY A 554 57.91 161.45 -48.29
N LEU A 555 59.11 160.97 -48.71
CA LEU A 555 60.30 161.62 -49.40
C LEU A 555 61.73 161.27 -48.90
N GLU A 556 62.65 161.17 -49.89
CA GLU A 556 64.10 160.79 -49.92
C GLU A 556 65.10 161.95 -49.70
N ILE A 557 66.41 161.67 -49.45
CA ILE A 557 67.63 162.34 -49.98
C ILE A 557 68.93 161.54 -49.65
N GLU A 558 69.93 161.76 -50.52
CA GLU A 558 71.14 161.03 -50.96
C GLU A 558 72.31 160.71 -50.00
N GLU A 559 73.04 159.69 -50.48
CA GLU A 559 74.29 159.03 -50.09
C GLU A 559 75.58 159.84 -50.37
N GLU A 560 76.49 159.90 -49.39
CA GLU A 560 77.96 159.89 -49.63
C GLU A 560 78.78 159.76 -48.32
N ASN A 561 78.14 159.81 -47.15
CA ASN A 561 78.76 159.48 -45.85
C ASN A 561 78.55 158.01 -45.41
N ILE A 562 78.02 157.18 -46.32
CA ILE A 562 77.56 155.81 -46.03
C ILE A 562 78.74 154.81 -46.03
N GLU A 563 79.79 155.04 -46.80
CA GLU A 563 80.84 154.03 -47.02
C GLU A 563 81.74 153.83 -45.79
N SER A 564 82.02 154.89 -45.00
CA SER A 564 82.80 154.78 -43.76
C SER A 564 81.97 154.25 -42.57
N ILE A 565 80.65 154.44 -42.57
CA ILE A 565 79.73 153.86 -41.57
C ILE A 565 79.47 152.39 -41.88
N MET A 566 79.47 152.01 -43.16
CA MET A 566 79.26 150.61 -43.58
C MET A 566 80.37 149.67 -43.09
N ILE A 567 81.64 150.08 -43.09
CA ILE A 567 82.74 149.19 -42.69
C ILE A 567 82.82 149.00 -41.16
N GLU A 568 82.54 150.03 -40.36
CA GLU A 568 82.42 149.92 -38.90
C GLU A 568 81.15 149.11 -38.50
N GLY A 569 80.02 149.36 -39.18
CA GLY A 569 78.77 148.62 -38.97
C GLY A 569 78.86 147.14 -39.34
N LEU A 570 79.64 146.77 -40.36
CA LEU A 570 79.85 145.36 -40.74
C LEU A 570 80.66 144.57 -39.70
N LEU A 571 81.55 145.22 -38.94
CA LEU A 571 82.30 144.55 -37.86
C LEU A 571 81.43 144.33 -36.60
N ASP A 572 80.61 145.32 -36.23
CA ASP A 572 79.66 145.19 -35.11
C ASP A 572 78.57 144.16 -35.40
N ILE A 573 78.05 144.10 -36.63
CA ILE A 573 77.05 143.10 -37.06
C ILE A 573 77.64 141.69 -36.97
N ASN A 574 78.89 141.48 -37.40
CA ASN A 574 79.52 140.16 -37.31
C ASN A 574 79.71 139.70 -35.86
N GLN A 575 80.04 140.60 -34.93
CA GLN A 575 80.17 140.23 -33.52
C GLN A 575 78.81 139.91 -32.86
N ILE A 576 77.74 140.60 -33.25
CA ILE A 576 76.37 140.32 -32.79
C ILE A 576 75.86 138.99 -33.35
N ILE A 577 76.09 138.70 -34.64
CA ILE A 577 75.65 137.45 -35.27
C ILE A 577 76.35 136.24 -34.64
N PHE A 578 77.67 136.31 -34.43
CA PHE A 578 78.40 135.20 -33.79
C PHE A 578 77.99 134.97 -32.33
N LYS A 579 77.68 136.03 -31.58
CA LYS A 579 77.24 135.92 -30.19
C LYS A 579 75.79 135.45 -30.08
N GLY A 580 74.92 135.91 -30.97
CA GLY A 580 73.54 135.42 -31.11
C GLY A 580 73.50 133.94 -31.49
N ALA A 581 74.27 133.54 -32.51
CA ALA A 581 74.35 132.13 -32.92
C ALA A 581 74.90 131.22 -31.81
N LEU A 582 75.78 131.71 -30.94
CA LEU A 582 76.30 130.94 -29.80
C LEU A 582 75.27 130.78 -28.68
N VAL A 583 74.44 131.80 -28.43
CA VAL A 583 73.34 131.76 -27.44
C VAL A 583 72.20 130.87 -27.96
N ASP A 584 71.84 131.00 -29.24
CA ASP A 584 70.82 130.15 -29.87
C ASP A 584 71.24 128.66 -29.85
N ALA A 585 72.53 128.37 -30.06
CA ALA A 585 73.07 127.02 -29.94
C ALA A 585 73.10 126.48 -28.50
N ASP A 586 73.40 127.32 -27.50
CA ASP A 586 73.37 126.95 -26.07
C ASP A 586 71.93 126.71 -25.58
N GLU A 587 70.97 127.50 -26.05
CA GLU A 587 69.55 127.35 -25.74
C GLU A 587 68.95 126.09 -26.41
N ALA A 588 69.32 125.81 -27.67
CA ALA A 588 68.96 124.57 -28.35
C ALA A 588 69.49 123.32 -27.63
N LEU A 589 70.75 123.33 -27.17
CA LEU A 589 71.34 122.23 -26.41
C LEU A 589 70.65 122.02 -25.05
N LYS A 590 70.23 123.09 -24.37
CA LYS A 590 69.46 122.98 -23.13
C LYS A 590 68.06 122.41 -23.36
N SER A 591 67.38 122.84 -24.44
CA SER A 591 66.08 122.27 -24.83
C SER A 591 66.19 120.79 -25.17
N GLU A 592 67.21 120.40 -25.94
CA GLU A 592 67.48 118.99 -26.29
C GLU A 592 67.82 118.16 -25.05
N ALA A 593 68.58 118.71 -24.08
CA ALA A 593 68.86 118.03 -22.81
C ALA A 593 67.60 117.81 -21.97
N VAL A 594 66.65 118.75 -21.96
CA VAL A 594 65.35 118.60 -21.25
C VAL A 594 64.48 117.55 -21.94
N GLU A 595 64.41 117.57 -23.27
CA GLU A 595 63.65 116.59 -24.05
C GLU A 595 64.24 115.17 -23.92
N ASN A 596 65.57 115.04 -23.94
CA ASN A 596 66.25 113.76 -23.76
C ASN A 596 66.02 113.17 -22.35
N ASN A 597 65.97 114.03 -21.31
CA ASN A 597 65.59 113.59 -19.97
C ASN A 597 64.11 113.17 -19.89
N LYS A 598 63.20 113.88 -20.58
CA LYS A 598 61.79 113.51 -20.66
C LYS A 598 61.59 112.15 -21.35
N LEU A 599 62.24 111.95 -22.50
CA LEU A 599 62.24 110.67 -23.22
C LEU A 599 62.82 109.53 -22.37
N LYS A 600 63.87 109.82 -21.59
CA LYS A 600 64.45 108.83 -20.66
C LYS A 600 63.47 108.42 -19.56
N CYS A 601 62.69 109.36 -19.02
CA CYS A 601 61.61 109.06 -18.08
C CYS A 601 60.49 108.26 -18.74
N GLU A 602 60.07 108.61 -19.95
CA GLU A 602 59.04 107.88 -20.71
C GLU A 602 59.48 106.43 -21.02
N ILE A 603 60.73 106.21 -21.43
CA ILE A 603 61.31 104.86 -21.63
C ILE A 603 61.27 104.03 -20.35
N LEU A 604 61.56 104.63 -19.19
CA LEU A 604 61.48 103.91 -17.91
C LEU A 604 60.04 103.53 -17.57
N THR A 605 59.07 104.42 -17.81
CA THR A 605 57.64 104.10 -17.60
C THR A 605 57.16 102.99 -18.55
N LEU A 606 57.52 103.06 -19.84
CA LEU A 606 57.20 102.03 -20.82
C LEU A 606 57.83 100.69 -20.46
N LYS A 607 59.08 100.68 -19.99
CA LYS A 607 59.74 99.45 -19.52
C LYS A 607 59.01 98.79 -18.36
N THR A 608 58.44 99.60 -17.46
CA THR A 608 57.66 99.10 -16.32
C THR A 608 56.33 98.51 -16.79
N ILE A 609 55.64 99.21 -17.71
CA ILE A 609 54.38 98.74 -18.32
C ILE A 609 54.61 97.44 -19.12
N VAL A 610 55.69 97.33 -19.88
CA VAL A 610 56.04 96.10 -20.63
C VAL A 610 56.27 94.94 -19.66
N ALA A 611 57.01 95.15 -18.57
CA ALA A 611 57.23 94.11 -17.57
C ALA A 611 55.91 93.66 -16.89
N GLU A 612 54.98 94.57 -16.61
CA GLU A 612 53.65 94.23 -16.09
C GLU A 612 52.81 93.47 -17.12
N LYS A 613 52.86 93.85 -18.39
CA LYS A 613 52.16 93.15 -19.48
C LYS A 613 52.74 91.76 -19.72
N ASP A 614 54.05 91.58 -19.65
CA ASP A 614 54.70 90.28 -19.74
C ASP A 614 54.27 89.35 -18.59
N ASN A 615 54.18 89.88 -17.36
CA ASN A 615 53.67 89.12 -16.21
C ASN A 615 52.19 88.72 -16.38
N LEU A 616 51.35 89.62 -16.93
CA LEU A 616 49.95 89.31 -17.22
C LEU A 616 49.79 88.27 -18.34
N ILE A 617 50.62 88.35 -19.38
CA ILE A 617 50.64 87.36 -20.47
C ILE A 617 51.05 86.01 -19.91
N GLN A 618 52.09 85.95 -19.08
CA GLN A 618 52.53 84.71 -18.43
C GLN A 618 51.42 84.11 -17.55
N GLY A 619 50.75 84.94 -16.73
CA GLY A 619 49.62 84.51 -15.92
C GLY A 619 48.44 84.00 -16.75
N ALA A 620 48.16 84.62 -17.90
CA ALA A 620 47.11 84.18 -18.82
C ALA A 620 47.49 82.86 -19.54
N THR A 621 48.76 82.68 -19.93
CA THR A 621 49.24 81.41 -20.51
C THR A 621 49.20 80.28 -19.50
N ASP A 622 49.59 80.52 -18.25
CA ASP A 622 49.57 79.50 -17.20
C ASP A 622 48.12 79.08 -16.87
N ALA A 623 47.18 80.03 -16.81
CA ALA A 623 45.76 79.75 -16.61
C ALA A 623 45.15 78.97 -17.79
N LEU A 624 45.52 79.31 -19.03
CA LEU A 624 45.09 78.59 -20.23
C LEU A 624 45.63 77.15 -20.24
N GLU A 625 46.89 76.95 -19.86
CA GLU A 625 47.51 75.63 -19.78
C GLU A 625 46.92 74.78 -18.65
N GLN A 626 46.50 75.40 -17.55
CA GLN A 626 45.74 74.73 -16.50
C GLN A 626 44.35 74.29 -16.97
N GLU A 627 43.60 75.13 -17.69
CA GLU A 627 42.30 74.75 -18.25
C GLU A 627 42.41 73.67 -19.32
N LYS A 628 43.44 73.72 -20.18
CA LYS A 628 43.70 72.66 -21.15
C LYS A 628 43.90 71.30 -20.45
N ARG A 629 44.68 71.25 -19.37
CA ARG A 629 44.88 70.03 -18.57
C ARG A 629 43.58 69.52 -17.93
N LYS A 630 42.72 70.41 -17.43
CA LYS A 630 41.39 70.02 -16.90
C LYS A 630 40.49 69.46 -17.99
N MET A 631 40.50 70.07 -19.17
CA MET A 631 39.71 69.61 -20.33
C MET A 631 40.16 68.24 -20.83
N GLU A 632 41.47 68.00 -20.90
CA GLU A 632 42.04 66.69 -21.24
C GLU A 632 41.63 65.62 -20.21
N SER A 633 41.72 65.92 -18.91
CA SER A 633 41.27 65.01 -17.85
C SER A 633 39.76 64.71 -17.93
N ALA A 634 38.93 65.73 -18.19
CA ALA A 634 37.49 65.54 -18.37
C ALA A 634 37.18 64.69 -19.62
N SER A 635 37.91 64.87 -20.71
CA SER A 635 37.80 64.07 -21.93
C SER A 635 38.16 62.61 -21.70
N GLU A 636 39.23 62.32 -20.96
CA GLU A 636 39.60 60.96 -20.57
C GLU A 636 38.54 60.30 -19.70
N GLN A 637 37.97 61.02 -18.72
CA GLN A 637 36.85 60.52 -17.92
C GLN A 637 35.61 60.23 -18.77
N LEU A 638 35.29 61.09 -19.73
CA LEU A 638 34.15 60.91 -20.64
C LEU A 638 34.35 59.68 -21.54
N ASN A 639 35.56 59.45 -22.03
CA ASN A 639 35.91 58.26 -22.79
C ASN A 639 35.84 56.98 -21.93
N SER A 640 36.30 57.04 -20.68
CA SER A 640 36.14 55.94 -19.71
C SER A 640 34.66 55.63 -19.45
N LEU A 641 33.81 56.63 -19.26
CA LEU A 641 32.38 56.44 -19.08
C LEU A 641 31.72 55.87 -20.33
N ARG A 642 32.10 56.36 -21.52
CA ARG A 642 31.57 55.85 -22.79
C ARG A 642 31.88 54.36 -22.97
N THR A 643 33.14 53.95 -22.75
CA THR A 643 33.52 52.53 -22.82
C THR A 643 32.79 51.66 -21.80
N LYS A 644 32.52 52.18 -20.59
CA LYS A 644 31.71 51.49 -19.59
C LYS A 644 30.25 51.35 -20.03
N THR A 645 29.66 52.39 -20.62
CA THR A 645 28.30 52.37 -21.18
C THR A 645 28.19 51.38 -22.33
N ASP A 646 29.16 51.36 -23.25
CA ASP A 646 29.18 50.40 -24.37
C ASP A 646 29.29 48.95 -23.86
N HIS A 647 30.11 48.72 -22.83
CA HIS A 647 30.22 47.41 -22.20
C HIS A 647 28.90 46.98 -21.53
N GLN A 648 28.23 47.88 -20.81
CA GLN A 648 26.91 47.61 -20.22
C GLN A 648 25.86 47.33 -21.29
N HIS A 649 25.85 48.08 -22.39
CA HIS A 649 24.92 47.87 -23.49
C HIS A 649 25.11 46.50 -24.15
N ASN A 650 26.36 46.10 -24.41
CA ASN A 650 26.67 44.78 -24.94
C ASN A 650 26.27 43.66 -23.97
N TRP A 651 26.48 43.83 -22.66
CA TRP A 651 26.06 42.86 -21.66
C TRP A 651 24.53 42.72 -21.60
N ILE A 652 23.79 43.83 -21.69
CA ILE A 652 22.31 43.82 -21.77
C ILE A 652 21.86 43.09 -23.04
N LEU A 653 22.50 43.33 -24.17
CA LEU A 653 22.17 42.66 -25.43
C LEU A 653 22.41 41.15 -25.34
N GLU A 654 23.55 40.72 -24.77
CA GLU A 654 23.87 39.31 -24.56
C GLU A 654 22.81 38.64 -23.66
N ASN A 655 22.51 39.26 -22.51
CA ASN A 655 21.47 38.77 -21.60
C ASN A 655 20.09 38.72 -22.25
N SER A 656 19.75 39.67 -23.12
CA SER A 656 18.46 39.66 -23.83
C SER A 656 18.36 38.45 -24.77
N LYS A 657 19.46 38.09 -25.44
CA LYS A 657 19.51 36.87 -26.27
C LYS A 657 19.39 35.60 -25.42
N GLU A 658 20.08 35.55 -24.28
CA GLU A 658 19.96 34.41 -23.35
C GLU A 658 18.54 34.28 -22.79
N LEU A 659 17.89 35.41 -22.49
CA LEU A 659 16.48 35.45 -22.07
C LEU A 659 15.57 34.89 -23.17
N ASP A 660 15.78 35.26 -24.42
CA ASP A 660 14.98 34.75 -25.55
C ASP A 660 15.17 33.24 -25.75
N VAL A 661 16.40 32.73 -25.60
CA VAL A 661 16.69 31.29 -25.65
C VAL A 661 16.01 30.54 -24.50
N THR A 662 16.14 31.05 -23.27
CA THR A 662 15.51 30.42 -22.09
C THR A 662 13.98 30.45 -22.17
N LYS A 663 13.40 31.53 -22.70
CA LYS A 663 11.96 31.62 -23.00
C LYS A 663 11.53 30.56 -24.02
N GLY A 664 12.29 30.39 -25.10
CA GLY A 664 12.02 29.34 -26.09
C GLY A 664 12.08 27.92 -25.49
N ASN A 665 13.04 27.67 -24.60
CA ASN A 665 13.14 26.40 -23.88
C ASN A 665 11.95 26.20 -22.92
N LEU A 666 11.50 27.26 -22.24
CA LEU A 666 10.35 27.20 -21.35
C LEU A 666 9.05 26.90 -22.11
N ASP A 667 8.88 27.51 -23.29
CA ASP A 667 7.74 27.24 -24.19
C ASP A 667 7.76 25.80 -24.72
N ALA A 668 8.94 25.24 -25.02
CA ALA A 668 9.10 23.84 -25.40
C ALA A 668 8.74 22.89 -24.24
N ALA A 669 9.26 23.15 -23.04
CA ALA A 669 8.93 22.38 -21.84
C ALA A 669 7.43 22.44 -21.50
N ALA A 670 6.78 23.60 -21.69
CA ALA A 670 5.34 23.75 -21.49
C ALA A 670 4.54 22.85 -22.45
N LYS A 671 4.97 22.73 -23.71
CA LYS A 671 4.34 21.82 -24.69
C LYS A 671 4.52 20.35 -24.30
N GLU A 672 5.70 19.96 -23.80
CA GLU A 672 5.92 18.60 -23.30
C GLU A 672 5.05 18.28 -22.09
N ILE A 673 4.91 19.20 -21.14
CA ILE A 673 4.01 19.04 -19.98
C ILE A 673 2.57 18.81 -20.46
N GLU A 674 2.11 19.55 -21.47
CA GLU A 674 0.75 19.38 -21.99
C GLU A 674 0.55 18.01 -22.67
N GLN A 675 1.55 17.53 -23.41
CA GLN A 675 1.53 16.16 -23.95
C GLN A 675 1.50 15.10 -22.85
N TYR A 676 2.27 15.27 -21.77
CA TYR A 676 2.22 14.36 -20.63
C TYR A 676 0.87 14.38 -19.91
N LYS A 677 0.21 15.54 -19.82
CA LYS A 677 -1.16 15.62 -19.30
C LYS A 677 -2.16 14.84 -20.17
N GLU A 678 -2.10 14.97 -21.49
CA GLU A 678 -2.96 14.19 -22.40
C GLU A 678 -2.72 12.68 -22.25
N GLN A 679 -1.45 12.26 -22.17
CA GLN A 679 -1.11 10.85 -21.93
C GLN A 679 -1.64 10.36 -20.58
N MET A 680 -1.51 11.18 -19.52
CA MET A 680 -2.02 10.87 -18.19
C MET A 680 -3.54 10.71 -18.19
N LEU A 681 -4.27 11.61 -18.87
CA LEU A 681 -5.74 11.52 -19.03
C LEU A 681 -6.14 10.22 -19.75
N LYS A 682 -5.44 9.87 -20.84
CA LYS A 682 -5.68 8.61 -21.56
C LYS A 682 -5.39 7.37 -20.70
N LEU A 683 -4.31 7.41 -19.91
CA LEU A 683 -3.97 6.32 -18.99
C LEU A 683 -5.01 6.19 -17.86
N HIS A 684 -5.48 7.31 -17.33
CA HIS A 684 -6.51 7.36 -16.30
C HIS A 684 -7.83 6.78 -16.80
N GLN A 685 -8.26 7.15 -18.00
CA GLN A 685 -9.46 6.60 -18.64
C GLN A 685 -9.34 5.08 -18.85
N ASN A 686 -8.17 4.59 -19.29
CA ASN A 686 -7.92 3.16 -19.42
C ASN A 686 -7.95 2.45 -18.06
N LEU A 687 -7.37 3.05 -17.02
CA LEU A 687 -7.39 2.50 -15.66
C LEU A 687 -8.82 2.41 -15.13
N GLU A 688 -9.63 3.44 -15.33
CA GLU A 688 -11.02 3.48 -14.92
C GLU A 688 -11.85 2.39 -15.62
N GLN A 689 -11.64 2.20 -16.93
CA GLN A 689 -12.23 1.09 -17.67
C GLN A 689 -11.82 -0.27 -17.09
N LYS A 690 -10.53 -0.48 -16.81
CA LYS A 690 -10.03 -1.75 -16.24
C LYS A 690 -10.55 -2.00 -14.83
N VAL A 691 -10.72 -0.96 -14.02
CA VAL A 691 -11.35 -1.06 -12.70
C VAL A 691 -12.82 -1.45 -12.82
N HIS A 692 -13.53 -0.94 -13.82
CA HIS A 692 -14.91 -1.34 -14.07
C HIS A 692 -15.00 -2.82 -14.51
N GLU A 693 -14.16 -3.25 -15.45
CA GLU A 693 -14.08 -4.66 -15.87
C GLU A 693 -13.77 -5.59 -14.68
N LEU A 694 -12.82 -5.22 -13.82
CA LEU A 694 -12.47 -6.00 -12.62
C LEU A 694 -13.65 -6.09 -11.63
N ARG A 695 -14.45 -5.03 -11.51
CA ARG A 695 -15.63 -5.02 -10.63
C ARG A 695 -16.69 -6.00 -11.10
N GLU A 696 -16.92 -6.11 -12.40
CA GLU A 696 -17.86 -7.09 -12.95
C GLU A 696 -17.33 -8.52 -12.77
N VAL A 697 -16.04 -8.77 -13.01
CA VAL A 697 -15.42 -10.09 -12.74
C VAL A 697 -15.51 -10.45 -11.25
N ASP A 698 -15.32 -9.49 -10.35
CA ASP A 698 -15.47 -9.73 -8.92
C ASP A 698 -16.92 -10.07 -8.53
N LYS A 699 -17.91 -9.44 -9.18
CA LYS A 699 -19.32 -9.76 -9.00
C LYS A 699 -19.63 -11.19 -9.45
N GLU A 700 -19.17 -11.57 -10.65
CA GLU A 700 -19.30 -12.94 -11.17
C GLU A 700 -18.64 -13.96 -10.23
N ARG A 701 -17.43 -13.66 -9.72
CA ARG A 701 -16.73 -14.49 -8.74
C ARG A 701 -17.52 -14.67 -7.44
N ARG A 702 -18.14 -13.60 -6.93
CA ARG A 702 -18.98 -13.67 -5.72
C ARG A 702 -20.20 -14.56 -5.93
N GLU A 703 -20.84 -14.48 -7.10
CA GLU A 703 -21.96 -15.33 -7.48
C GLU A 703 -21.53 -16.81 -7.58
N LEU A 704 -20.39 -17.09 -8.21
CA LEU A 704 -19.80 -18.43 -8.26
C LEU A 704 -19.49 -18.98 -6.87
N CYS A 705 -18.85 -18.20 -5.98
CA CYS A 705 -18.59 -18.63 -4.61
C CYS A 705 -19.89 -18.95 -3.84
N ALA A 706 -20.96 -18.17 -4.04
CA ALA A 706 -22.25 -18.44 -3.43
C ALA A 706 -22.86 -19.74 -3.97
N LEU A 707 -22.73 -20.01 -5.27
CA LEU A 707 -23.17 -21.27 -5.89
C LEU A 707 -22.38 -22.47 -5.36
N THR A 708 -21.06 -22.38 -5.28
CA THR A 708 -20.20 -23.43 -4.73
C THR A 708 -20.53 -23.71 -3.26
N LYS A 709 -20.79 -22.67 -2.46
CA LYS A 709 -21.22 -22.84 -1.06
C LYS A 709 -22.54 -23.60 -0.98
N LYS A 710 -23.54 -23.23 -1.80
CA LYS A 710 -24.80 -23.97 -1.89
C LYS A 710 -24.59 -25.43 -2.27
N GLN A 711 -23.73 -25.71 -3.26
CA GLN A 711 -23.40 -27.08 -3.67
C GLN A 711 -22.71 -27.88 -2.56
N GLN A 712 -21.85 -27.24 -1.77
CA GLN A 712 -21.19 -27.90 -0.66
C GLN A 712 -22.18 -28.22 0.47
N ASP A 713 -23.12 -27.33 0.74
CA ASP A 713 -24.16 -27.56 1.74
C ASP A 713 -25.16 -28.65 1.31
N THR A 714 -25.52 -28.71 0.02
CA THR A 714 -26.33 -29.83 -0.51
C THR A 714 -25.58 -31.16 -0.44
N LEU A 715 -24.28 -31.18 -0.75
CA LEU A 715 -23.45 -32.38 -0.63
C LEU A 715 -23.41 -32.88 0.82
N LYS A 716 -23.21 -32.00 1.81
CA LYS A 716 -23.24 -32.35 3.24
C LYS A 716 -24.60 -32.94 3.65
N CYS A 717 -25.70 -32.38 3.14
CA CYS A 717 -27.04 -32.90 3.39
C CYS A 717 -27.23 -34.31 2.78
N ILE A 718 -26.76 -34.52 1.55
CA ILE A 718 -26.78 -35.83 0.89
C ILE A 718 -25.95 -36.85 1.68
N GLU A 719 -24.73 -36.48 2.10
CA GLU A 719 -23.87 -37.35 2.89
C GLU A 719 -24.50 -37.70 4.25
N ALA A 720 -25.16 -36.75 4.90
CA ALA A 720 -25.91 -37.01 6.14
C ALA A 720 -27.05 -38.01 5.91
N LYS A 721 -27.83 -37.86 4.83
CA LYS A 721 -28.88 -38.81 4.46
C LYS A 721 -28.31 -40.20 4.14
N GLU A 722 -27.20 -40.28 3.41
CA GLU A 722 -26.54 -41.54 3.09
C GLU A 722 -26.03 -42.27 4.35
N ARG A 723 -25.45 -41.54 5.31
CA ARG A 723 -25.05 -42.14 6.60
C ARG A 723 -26.25 -42.69 7.36
N GLU A 724 -27.39 -42.00 7.31
CA GLU A 724 -28.62 -42.46 7.97
C GLU A 724 -29.19 -43.71 7.29
N THR A 725 -29.29 -43.73 5.95
CA THR A 725 -29.74 -44.91 5.23
C THR A 725 -28.81 -46.11 5.45
N ARG A 726 -27.50 -45.88 5.55
CA ARG A 726 -26.53 -46.93 5.90
C ARG A 726 -26.78 -47.51 7.29
N LYS A 727 -27.07 -46.67 8.30
CA LYS A 727 -27.44 -47.14 9.65
C LYS A 727 -28.73 -47.96 9.64
N GLN A 728 -29.74 -47.51 8.90
CA GLN A 728 -31.01 -48.25 8.74
C GLN A 728 -30.78 -49.60 8.05
N MET A 729 -29.93 -49.64 7.03
CA MET A 729 -29.56 -50.88 6.35
C MET A 729 -28.81 -51.83 7.29
N GLU A 730 -27.86 -51.34 8.08
CA GLU A 730 -27.14 -52.16 9.07
C GLU A 730 -28.10 -52.76 10.12
N SER A 731 -29.05 -51.96 10.62
CA SER A 731 -30.11 -52.45 11.51
C SER A 731 -30.97 -53.53 10.86
N THR A 732 -31.30 -53.36 9.58
CA THR A 732 -32.09 -54.33 8.79
C THR A 732 -31.31 -55.63 8.59
N ILE A 733 -30.03 -55.55 8.24
CA ILE A 733 -29.14 -56.72 8.10
C ILE A 733 -29.03 -57.46 9.43
N ASN A 734 -28.91 -56.74 10.55
CA ASN A 734 -28.86 -57.36 11.88
C ASN A 734 -30.18 -58.05 12.25
N LEU A 735 -31.33 -57.47 11.88
CA LEU A 735 -32.63 -58.12 12.05
C LEU A 735 -32.75 -59.38 11.21
N ILE A 736 -32.35 -59.32 9.92
CA ILE A 736 -32.35 -60.47 9.02
C ILE A 736 -31.46 -61.59 9.55
N ARG A 737 -30.25 -61.26 10.04
CA ARG A 737 -29.37 -62.26 10.67
C ARG A 737 -30.02 -62.94 11.87
N LYS A 738 -30.65 -62.17 12.77
CA LYS A 738 -31.37 -62.72 13.93
C LYS A 738 -32.52 -63.63 13.51
N LEU A 739 -33.31 -63.22 12.51
CA LEU A 739 -34.39 -64.02 11.95
C LEU A 739 -33.86 -65.32 11.34
N LEU A 740 -32.77 -65.26 10.58
CA LEU A 740 -32.15 -66.44 9.99
C LEU A 740 -31.67 -67.43 11.06
N THR A 741 -31.07 -66.95 12.15
CA THR A 741 -30.71 -67.81 13.29
C THR A 741 -31.94 -68.49 13.89
N MET A 742 -33.02 -67.74 14.14
CA MET A 742 -34.26 -68.31 14.67
C MET A 742 -34.89 -69.34 13.72
N VAL A 743 -34.85 -69.09 12.41
CA VAL A 743 -35.34 -70.05 11.41
C VAL A 743 -34.50 -71.33 11.42
N ASN A 744 -33.17 -71.21 11.49
CA ASN A 744 -32.27 -72.37 11.57
C ASN A 744 -32.53 -73.19 12.85
N ASP A 745 -32.80 -72.54 13.99
CA ASP A 745 -33.12 -73.22 15.25
C ASP A 745 -34.45 -73.98 15.15
N VAL A 746 -35.47 -73.37 14.52
CA VAL A 746 -36.76 -74.03 14.25
C VAL A 746 -36.57 -75.20 13.29
N GLU A 747 -35.80 -75.03 12.21
CA GLU A 747 -35.50 -76.09 11.26
C GLU A 747 -34.80 -77.27 11.95
N ALA A 748 -33.81 -77.01 12.82
CA ALA A 748 -33.15 -78.02 13.61
C ALA A 748 -34.13 -78.77 14.53
N SER A 749 -34.96 -78.06 15.29
CA SER A 749 -35.98 -78.65 16.17
C SER A 749 -36.99 -79.49 15.39
N VAL A 750 -37.46 -79.02 14.24
CA VAL A 750 -38.40 -79.75 13.38
C VAL A 750 -37.75 -81.01 12.81
N ASN A 751 -36.49 -80.94 12.38
CA ASN A 751 -35.76 -82.10 11.87
C ASN A 751 -35.54 -83.15 12.97
N GLU A 752 -35.25 -82.73 14.20
CA GLU A 752 -35.18 -83.62 15.36
C GLU A 752 -36.52 -84.31 15.63
N ASP A 753 -37.63 -83.56 15.60
CA ASP A 753 -38.98 -84.09 15.81
C ASP A 753 -39.41 -85.06 14.69
N ILE A 754 -39.13 -84.72 13.43
CA ILE A 754 -39.36 -85.60 12.27
C ILE A 754 -38.56 -86.89 12.43
N SER A 755 -37.29 -86.80 12.81
CA SER A 755 -36.44 -87.97 13.04
C SER A 755 -36.99 -88.85 14.17
N ARG A 756 -37.44 -88.24 15.27
CA ARG A 756 -38.08 -88.96 16.39
C ARG A 756 -39.36 -89.67 15.94
N ASN A 757 -40.20 -88.99 15.16
CA ASN A 757 -41.43 -89.58 14.62
C ASN A 757 -41.16 -90.71 13.64
N ARG A 758 -40.13 -90.59 12.80
CA ARG A 758 -39.68 -91.66 11.89
C ARG A 758 -39.28 -92.90 12.69
N MET A 759 -38.46 -92.76 13.71
CA MET A 759 -38.05 -93.88 14.58
C MET A 759 -39.25 -94.55 15.25
N ARG A 760 -40.22 -93.76 15.74
CA ARG A 760 -41.48 -94.29 16.31
C ARG A 760 -42.30 -95.07 15.29
N LEU A 761 -42.42 -94.55 14.06
CA LEU A 761 -43.15 -95.18 12.98
C LEU A 761 -42.48 -96.49 12.53
N GLU A 762 -41.15 -96.51 12.43
CA GLU A 762 -40.36 -97.72 12.14
C GLU A 762 -40.56 -98.78 13.22
N SER A 763 -40.57 -98.39 14.51
CA SER A 763 -40.90 -99.29 15.62
C SER A 763 -42.30 -99.88 15.48
N MET A 764 -43.32 -99.03 15.26
CA MET A 764 -44.71 -99.48 15.09
C MET A 764 -44.89 -100.37 13.84
N SER A 765 -44.17 -100.08 12.76
CA SER A 765 -44.14 -100.91 11.55
C SER A 765 -43.54 -102.29 11.84
N SER A 766 -42.48 -102.35 12.65
CA SER A 766 -41.88 -103.62 13.09
C SER A 766 -42.85 -104.44 13.94
N GLU A 767 -43.58 -103.80 14.86
CA GLU A 767 -44.64 -104.43 15.67
C GLU A 767 -45.79 -104.93 14.80
N PHE A 768 -46.20 -104.14 13.80
CA PHE A 768 -47.24 -104.54 12.85
C PHE A 768 -46.79 -105.73 12.00
N CYS A 769 -45.52 -105.77 11.58
CA CYS A 769 -44.95 -106.94 10.90
C CYS A 769 -44.98 -108.18 11.79
N PHE A 770 -44.63 -108.03 13.08
CA PHE A 770 -44.74 -109.13 14.05
C PHE A 770 -46.19 -109.60 14.21
N LEU A 771 -47.14 -108.68 14.35
CA LEU A 771 -48.56 -109.01 14.45
C LEU A 771 -49.09 -109.69 13.18
N LYS A 772 -48.70 -109.21 12.00
CA LYS A 772 -49.02 -109.82 10.70
C LYS A 772 -48.51 -111.27 10.63
N ASN A 773 -47.31 -111.53 11.11
CA ASN A 773 -46.74 -112.88 11.18
C ASN A 773 -47.49 -113.76 12.19
N LYS A 774 -47.92 -113.21 13.32
CA LYS A 774 -48.75 -113.94 14.29
C LYS A 774 -50.13 -114.26 13.72
N ALA A 775 -50.74 -113.31 13.00
CA ALA A 775 -52.02 -113.50 12.33
C ALA A 775 -51.93 -114.54 11.20
N SER A 776 -50.85 -114.56 10.41
CA SER A 776 -50.63 -115.59 9.39
C SER A 776 -50.43 -116.96 10.02
N ALA A 777 -49.68 -117.08 11.12
CA ALA A 777 -49.53 -118.32 11.87
C ALA A 777 -50.88 -118.83 12.42
N LEU A 778 -51.70 -117.94 12.99
CA LEU A 778 -53.05 -118.29 13.44
C LEU A 778 -53.96 -118.73 12.30
N LYS A 779 -53.90 -118.06 11.14
CA LYS A 779 -54.65 -118.45 9.93
C LYS A 779 -54.26 -119.86 9.47
N THR A 780 -52.97 -120.16 9.42
CA THR A 780 -52.46 -121.50 9.09
C THR A 780 -52.93 -122.54 10.11
N MET A 781 -52.87 -122.23 11.40
CA MET A 781 -53.38 -123.11 12.46
C MET A 781 -54.88 -123.36 12.31
N GLY A 782 -55.66 -122.33 12.01
CA GLY A 782 -57.10 -122.43 11.73
C GLY A 782 -57.41 -123.34 10.54
N LEU A 783 -56.63 -123.26 9.45
CA LEU A 783 -56.76 -124.16 8.31
C LEU A 783 -56.44 -125.62 8.69
N VAL A 784 -55.41 -125.85 9.49
CA VAL A 784 -55.08 -127.20 9.99
C VAL A 784 -56.18 -127.76 10.87
N TYR A 785 -56.76 -126.96 11.77
CA TYR A 785 -57.90 -127.38 12.59
C TYR A 785 -59.14 -127.68 11.75
N LYS A 786 -59.45 -126.83 10.76
CA LYS A 786 -60.55 -127.06 9.82
C LYS A 786 -60.36 -128.37 9.06
N GLN A 787 -59.17 -128.61 8.51
CA GLN A 787 -58.87 -129.85 7.79
C GLN A 787 -59.01 -131.09 8.69
N ARG A 788 -58.49 -131.04 9.93
CA ARG A 788 -58.66 -132.14 10.90
C ARG A 788 -60.13 -132.42 11.22
N PHE A 789 -60.94 -131.37 11.38
CA PHE A 789 -62.37 -131.51 11.62
C PHE A 789 -63.09 -132.13 10.43
N GLU A 790 -62.80 -131.66 9.22
CA GLU A 790 -63.36 -132.22 7.97
C GLU A 790 -62.99 -133.70 7.79
N THR A 791 -61.73 -134.08 8.04
CA THR A 791 -61.31 -135.50 8.01
C THR A 791 -62.09 -136.33 9.02
N LYS A 792 -62.20 -135.86 10.27
CA LYS A 792 -62.93 -136.59 11.32
C LYS A 792 -64.42 -136.72 10.99
N SER A 793 -65.03 -135.69 10.40
CA SER A 793 -66.42 -135.73 9.94
C SER A 793 -66.61 -136.72 8.78
N SER A 794 -65.64 -136.80 7.86
CA SER A 794 -65.67 -137.78 6.77
C SER A 794 -65.51 -139.20 7.27
N ASP A 795 -64.63 -139.44 8.25
CA ASP A 795 -64.45 -140.75 8.87
C ASP A 795 -65.71 -141.18 9.63
N LEU A 796 -66.36 -140.25 10.34
CA LEU A 796 -67.63 -140.50 11.01
C LEU A 796 -68.74 -140.85 10.01
N ALA A 797 -68.87 -140.12 8.90
CA ALA A 797 -69.85 -140.42 7.86
C ALA A 797 -69.61 -141.79 7.20
N LYS A 798 -68.34 -142.22 7.03
CA LYS A 798 -68.02 -143.58 6.57
C LYS A 798 -68.42 -144.64 7.59
N ALA A 799 -68.16 -144.41 8.87
CA ALA A 799 -68.56 -145.31 9.94
C ALA A 799 -70.09 -145.43 10.05
N GLU A 800 -70.81 -144.32 9.87
CA GLU A 800 -72.28 -144.31 9.81
C GLU A 800 -72.80 -145.17 8.64
N ALA A 801 -72.25 -145.00 7.43
CA ALA A 801 -72.63 -145.81 6.27
C ALA A 801 -72.30 -147.32 6.44
N GLU A 802 -71.23 -147.67 7.16
CA GLU A 802 -70.91 -149.06 7.50
C GLU A 802 -71.89 -149.65 8.51
N VAL A 803 -72.31 -148.87 9.50
CA VAL A 803 -73.37 -149.25 10.46
C VAL A 803 -74.71 -149.45 9.76
N ASP A 804 -75.06 -148.59 8.80
CA ASP A 804 -76.28 -148.74 7.98
C ASP A 804 -76.24 -150.03 7.16
N LEU A 805 -75.10 -150.35 6.51
CA LEU A 805 -74.90 -151.60 5.77
C LEU A 805 -75.07 -152.85 6.66
N LEU A 806 -74.52 -152.82 7.87
CA LEU A 806 -74.70 -153.88 8.86
C LEU A 806 -76.16 -153.96 9.33
N GLY A 807 -76.85 -152.82 9.45
CA GLY A 807 -78.27 -152.75 9.73
C GLY A 807 -79.11 -153.45 8.66
N ASP A 808 -78.83 -153.16 7.38
CA ASP A 808 -79.47 -153.83 6.24
C ASP A 808 -79.22 -155.35 6.27
N GLU A 809 -77.99 -155.78 6.60
CA GLU A 809 -77.64 -157.20 6.70
C GLU A 809 -78.41 -157.89 7.85
N VAL A 810 -78.50 -157.25 9.01
CA VAL A 810 -79.32 -157.72 10.14
C VAL A 810 -80.81 -157.82 9.76
N ASP A 811 -81.34 -156.84 9.04
CA ASP A 811 -82.73 -156.85 8.56
C ASP A 811 -82.99 -157.99 7.56
N THR A 812 -82.04 -158.28 6.66
CA THR A 812 -82.17 -159.43 5.76
C THR A 812 -82.15 -160.77 6.50
N LEU A 813 -81.30 -160.91 7.53
CA LEU A 813 -81.27 -162.08 8.41
C LEU A 813 -82.56 -162.23 9.21
N LEU A 814 -83.13 -161.13 9.71
CA LEU A 814 -84.44 -161.11 10.39
C LEU A 814 -85.55 -161.60 9.46
N ARG A 815 -85.60 -161.12 8.21
CA ARG A 815 -86.58 -161.58 7.21
C ARG A 815 -86.40 -163.06 6.84
N LEU A 816 -85.16 -163.55 6.81
CA LEU A 816 -84.88 -164.97 6.57
C LEU A 816 -85.39 -165.83 7.75
N LEU A 817 -85.15 -165.39 8.98
CA LEU A 817 -85.64 -166.06 10.19
C LEU A 817 -87.17 -166.10 10.20
N GLU A 818 -87.83 -165.00 9.86
CA GLU A 818 -89.29 -164.92 9.73
C GLU A 818 -89.82 -165.93 8.70
N ARG A 819 -89.17 -166.04 7.53
CA ARG A 819 -89.51 -167.06 6.52
C ARG A 819 -89.30 -168.49 7.01
N ILE A 820 -88.24 -168.75 7.78
CA ILE A 820 -87.99 -170.06 8.40
C ILE A 820 -89.12 -170.40 9.38
N TYR A 821 -89.53 -169.44 10.22
CA TYR A 821 -90.66 -169.62 11.14
C TYR A 821 -91.97 -169.89 10.39
N VAL A 822 -92.26 -169.16 9.31
CA VAL A 822 -93.45 -169.40 8.45
C VAL A 822 -93.41 -170.79 7.80
N ALA A 823 -92.24 -171.24 7.34
CA ALA A 823 -92.09 -172.58 6.77
C ALA A 823 -92.29 -173.68 7.84
N LEU A 824 -91.71 -173.50 9.03
CA LEU A 824 -91.89 -174.42 10.17
C LEU A 824 -93.36 -174.52 10.60
N ASP A 825 -94.11 -173.41 10.59
CA ASP A 825 -95.53 -173.38 10.88
C ASP A 825 -96.35 -174.13 9.80
N HIS A 826 -95.98 -174.00 8.53
CA HIS A 826 -96.65 -174.67 7.40
C HIS A 826 -96.50 -176.20 7.40
N TYR A 827 -95.36 -176.74 7.89
CA TYR A 827 -95.14 -178.19 8.00
C TYR A 827 -95.62 -178.79 9.34
N SER A 828 -96.10 -177.96 10.27
CA SER A 828 -96.60 -178.34 11.60
C SER A 828 -97.66 -179.46 11.59
N PRO A 829 -98.64 -179.51 10.66
CA PRO A 829 -99.64 -180.58 10.65
C PRO A 829 -99.10 -181.94 10.20
N ILE A 830 -98.04 -181.97 9.40
CA ILE A 830 -97.44 -183.21 8.87
C ILE A 830 -96.52 -183.86 9.91
N LEU A 831 -95.91 -183.05 10.79
CA LEU A 831 -94.98 -183.49 11.83
C LEU A 831 -95.67 -184.08 13.09
N GLN A 832 -97.01 -184.06 13.18
CA GLN A 832 -97.77 -184.64 14.31
C GLN A 832 -98.08 -186.14 14.21
N HIS A 833 -97.81 -186.81 13.07
CA HIS A 833 -98.24 -188.21 12.86
C HIS A 833 -97.14 -189.29 12.78
N TYR A 834 -95.90 -189.02 13.20
CA TYR A 834 -94.88 -190.07 13.37
C TYR A 834 -94.16 -189.96 14.72
N PRO A 835 -94.26 -190.99 15.61
CA PRO A 835 -93.59 -190.99 16.91
C PRO A 835 -92.17 -191.56 16.78
N GLY A 836 -91.14 -190.77 17.12
CA GLY A 836 -89.76 -191.28 17.08
C GLY A 836 -88.67 -190.33 17.58
N LYS A 837 -88.38 -190.42 18.89
CA LYS A 837 -87.05 -190.45 19.54
C LYS A 837 -86.03 -189.30 19.38
N ILE A 838 -85.46 -188.96 20.56
CA ILE A 838 -84.12 -188.39 20.85
C ILE A 838 -84.03 -186.85 20.68
N SER A 839 -83.58 -185.98 21.58
CA SER A 839 -83.15 -185.91 23.00
C SER A 839 -82.03 -184.86 23.04
N SER A 840 -81.93 -184.10 24.14
CA SER A 840 -80.76 -183.31 24.60
C SER A 840 -80.34 -182.12 23.70
N GLN A 841 -79.97 -180.95 24.21
CA GLN A 841 -79.46 -180.56 25.53
C GLN A 841 -79.46 -179.02 25.59
N THR A 842 -79.78 -178.47 26.77
CA THR A 842 -79.12 -177.32 27.45
C THR A 842 -78.30 -176.33 26.59
N LYS A 843 -78.41 -175.01 26.77
CA LYS A 843 -78.10 -174.29 28.03
C LYS A 843 -78.40 -172.79 27.87
N LYS A 844 -78.76 -172.18 29.00
CA LYS A 844 -78.86 -170.75 29.33
C LYS A 844 -77.79 -169.85 28.68
N ALA A 845 -78.21 -168.69 28.19
CA ALA A 845 -78.07 -167.38 28.85
C ALA A 845 -79.20 -166.47 28.37
#